data_AF-A0AAD9II56-F1
#
_entry.id   AF-A0AAD9II56-F1
#
_cell.length_a   1.000
_cell.length_b   1.000
_cell.length_c   1.000
_cell.angle_alpha   90.00
_cell.angle_beta   90.00
_cell.angle_gamma   90.00
#
_symmetry.space_group_name_H-M   'P 1'
#
loop_
_entity.id
_entity.type
_entity.pdbx_description
1 polymer ?
#
loop_
_entity_poly.entity_id
_entity_poly.type
_entity_poly.pdbx_seq_one_letter_code
_entity_poly.pdbx_strand_id
1 'polypeptide(L)'
;MDTTWGYEHAGAATMHAHSTQGYVSCCMCGVSILPNPANMCVNCIKTQVDITEGIQKQVNILWCKGCGRYLQPPKHWLHAEPESKELLTYCVKRVRGLNRVKLVDAGFIWTEPHSMRLKVKLTIQAEVLNGAILQQAFLVEFVVERHMCPSCNKANANPNSWVACVQLRQHVHHKRTFFFLEQLILKHSADENCVNIKDIHNGVDFYFGNRAHAVKFIDFLQSVVPLRYRHDKQLVSHNIHTSTYNYKYTFSAEIAPVCREDLVCLPEKLSHALGNLGPLVLVTRVTSAITLTDPRTLRSATLDAPQYWRAPFKAVMNSRQTQEFVVLNGPDAVHGAGGVQSNGKFGLAEVDVAKVADLGANDHQYVGVRTHLGYLLKTGDTVAGYDLANANLADEALDRAVARGATPDVVLVRKSYERRRRARHARGERRAWKLKRLNMEAGEEEEGAAMQRGTAARRAAAAAEVSAADMERFMEELEEDEDMRARVALYRDPDVDLTKHMAGLSLAMSEDDESEDDVPTVPLEELLEDLVAMQLEDGEEEEGAAAGEGGGTRRRPVARRSAAVDAAPGSRSCAFPYFVVPILFHSLAVSAGEAAEESNSWMSTLTLGALFGLWYLFNIWFNIYNKQVLKAFPHPLTITAFQFLVGSAVAITMWALRLHPAPKTTPEAIAGVSPLAAVHTLGNALTNVSLGAVAVSFTHTIKALEPFFSVLLSALFLGEQPSAPVILSLFPIIGGVALASTSELSFTWKGFLAAMGSNVTFQSRNVLSKKFMGDKAKGGFDNINLFSIITILAFFILTPVALIMEGAPFLPSVLTAAGITNHALLFKRALLAGLCFHAYQQVSYMILQRVSPVTHSIGNCVKRVVVIVASVFVFQNPVTKQNALGTAIALAGVFGYSQVKRLTGKKKQA
;
A
#
# COMPACT_ATOMS: atom_id res chain seq x y z
N MET A 1 -11.71 -24.83 80.94
CA MET A 1 -11.86 -25.93 79.98
C MET A 1 -11.82 -25.32 78.60
N ASP A 2 -10.76 -25.35 77.80
CA ASP A 2 -9.43 -25.97 77.91
C ASP A 2 -8.40 -25.05 77.25
N THR A 3 -7.22 -25.00 77.85
CA THR A 3 -6.02 -24.27 77.43
C THR A 3 -4.93 -25.30 77.11
N THR A 4 -4.34 -25.25 75.91
CA THR A 4 -3.12 -26.00 75.60
C THR A 4 -2.04 -25.06 75.09
N TRP A 5 -1.05 -24.83 75.95
CA TRP A 5 0.24 -24.20 75.72
C TRP A 5 1.28 -25.26 75.32
N GLY A 6 2.23 -24.92 74.45
CA GLY A 6 3.30 -25.83 74.02
C GLY A 6 4.54 -25.15 73.42
N TYR A 7 5.49 -24.83 74.31
CA TYR A 7 6.97 -24.81 74.19
C TYR A 7 7.69 -24.15 72.99
N GLU A 8 8.34 -23.01 73.26
CA GLU A 8 9.48 -22.44 72.51
C GLU A 8 10.81 -23.12 72.92
N HIS A 9 11.62 -23.52 71.94
CA HIS A 9 13.05 -23.78 72.12
C HIS A 9 13.85 -22.64 71.49
N ALA A 10 14.64 -21.94 72.31
CA ALA A 10 15.56 -20.89 71.91
C ALA A 10 16.66 -21.44 70.97
N GLY A 11 16.77 -20.84 69.79
CA GLY A 11 17.75 -21.19 68.76
C GLY A 11 19.16 -20.74 69.11
N ALA A 12 20.13 -21.61 68.82
CA ALA A 12 21.56 -21.33 68.88
C ALA A 12 21.93 -20.20 67.92
N ALA A 13 22.57 -19.14 68.44
CA ALA A 13 23.12 -18.06 67.64
C ALA A 13 24.43 -18.51 66.96
N THR A 14 24.39 -18.69 65.65
CA THR A 14 25.59 -18.84 64.80
C THR A 14 26.27 -17.48 64.65
N MET A 15 27.49 -17.33 65.18
CA MET A 15 28.34 -16.18 64.89
C MET A 15 28.85 -16.21 63.45
N HIS A 16 28.45 -15.24 62.64
CA HIS A 16 29.07 -15.00 61.33
C HIS A 16 30.37 -14.21 61.50
N ALA A 17 31.50 -14.78 61.08
CA ALA A 17 32.77 -14.06 61.01
C ALA A 17 32.70 -12.94 59.96
N HIS A 18 32.94 -11.69 60.37
CA HIS A 18 33.14 -10.59 59.44
C HIS A 18 34.44 -10.80 58.67
N SER A 19 34.35 -11.10 57.38
CA SER A 19 35.50 -11.10 56.45
C SER A 19 36.05 -9.67 56.34
N THR A 20 37.20 -9.40 56.96
CA THR A 20 37.99 -8.18 56.71
C THR A 20 38.60 -8.26 55.32
N GLN A 21 38.11 -7.47 54.37
CA GLN A 21 38.80 -7.26 53.10
C GLN A 21 40.13 -6.54 53.38
N GLY A 22 41.25 -7.21 53.14
CA GLY A 22 42.58 -6.63 53.28
C GLY A 22 42.82 -5.56 52.21
N TYR A 23 43.38 -4.43 52.61
CA TYR A 23 43.82 -3.37 51.71
C TYR A 23 45.35 -3.39 51.58
N VAL A 24 45.87 -3.07 50.39
CA VAL A 24 47.30 -2.98 50.08
C VAL A 24 47.61 -1.56 49.60
N SER A 25 48.77 -1.00 49.95
CA SER A 25 49.20 0.30 49.42
C SER A 25 49.68 0.18 47.98
N CYS A 26 49.24 1.09 47.12
CA CYS A 26 49.77 1.23 45.75
C CYS A 26 51.28 1.46 45.79
N CYS A 27 52.04 0.67 45.02
CA CYS A 27 53.52 0.73 45.02
C CYS A 27 54.10 2.06 44.49
N MET A 28 53.31 2.88 43.79
CA MET A 28 53.76 4.15 43.21
C MET A 28 53.35 5.39 44.01
N CYS A 29 52.13 5.41 44.55
CA CYS A 29 51.58 6.61 45.21
C CYS A 29 51.15 6.39 46.67
N GLY A 30 51.29 5.17 47.21
CA GLY A 30 50.97 4.85 48.60
C GLY A 30 49.48 4.79 48.96
N VAL A 31 48.57 5.14 48.03
CA VAL A 31 47.12 5.11 48.25
C VAL A 31 46.65 3.68 48.54
N SER A 32 45.82 3.52 49.57
CA SER A 32 45.20 2.24 49.96
C SER A 32 44.23 1.75 48.87
N ILE A 33 44.47 0.55 48.36
CA ILE A 33 43.68 -0.09 47.30
C ILE A 33 43.31 -1.52 47.68
N LEU A 34 42.29 -2.08 47.01
CA LEU A 34 42.06 -3.52 47.05
C LEU A 34 43.19 -4.25 46.32
N PRO A 35 43.63 -5.43 46.80
CA PRO A 35 44.65 -6.23 46.14
C PRO A 35 44.28 -6.49 44.68
N ASN A 36 45.17 -6.10 43.76
CA ASN A 36 45.02 -6.36 42.34
C ASN A 36 46.33 -6.93 41.78
N PRO A 37 46.31 -7.62 40.62
CA PRO A 37 47.51 -8.29 40.07
C PRO A 37 48.68 -7.34 39.77
N ALA A 38 48.39 -6.05 39.58
CA ALA A 38 49.37 -5.02 39.28
C ALA A 38 49.94 -4.32 40.54
N ASN A 39 49.37 -4.54 41.73
CA ASN A 39 49.67 -3.80 42.97
C ASN A 39 49.72 -2.27 42.82
N MET A 40 48.96 -1.73 41.85
CA MET A 40 48.95 -0.31 41.47
C MET A 40 47.51 0.22 41.47
N CYS A 41 47.32 1.46 41.89
CA CYS A 41 46.01 2.10 41.82
C CYS A 41 45.64 2.42 40.36
N VAL A 42 44.34 2.58 40.09
CA VAL A 42 43.81 2.84 38.73
C VAL A 42 44.46 4.05 38.06
N ASN A 43 44.78 5.10 38.83
CA ASN A 43 45.41 6.31 38.29
C ASN A 43 46.87 6.06 37.88
N CYS A 44 47.64 5.35 38.70
CA CYS A 44 49.03 5.00 38.37
C CYS A 44 49.14 4.02 37.20
N ILE A 45 48.18 3.08 37.06
CA ILE A 45 48.13 2.18 35.91
C ILE A 45 47.84 2.97 34.62
N LYS A 46 46.88 3.90 34.67
CA LYS A 46 46.52 4.75 33.52
C LYS A 46 47.64 5.69 33.08
N THR A 47 48.51 6.14 33.98
CA THR A 47 49.63 7.01 33.62
C THR A 47 50.83 6.26 33.06
N GLN A 48 50.99 4.99 33.42
CA GLN A 48 52.14 4.18 32.98
C GLN A 48 51.87 3.37 31.70
N VAL A 49 50.61 3.06 31.41
CA VAL A 49 50.25 2.16 30.30
C VAL A 49 49.21 2.83 29.40
N ASP A 50 49.58 3.10 28.14
CA ASP A 50 48.66 3.51 27.09
C ASP A 50 48.36 2.34 26.16
N ILE A 51 47.15 1.78 26.25
CA ILE A 51 46.73 0.66 25.38
C ILE A 51 46.33 1.13 23.96
N THR A 52 46.38 2.44 23.69
CA THR A 52 46.09 3.02 22.36
C THR A 52 47.33 3.17 21.48
N GLU A 53 48.51 2.81 21.99
CA GLU A 53 49.77 2.90 21.25
C GLU A 53 49.75 2.02 19.98
N GLY A 54 50.08 2.60 18.83
CA GLY A 54 50.05 1.92 17.54
C GLY A 54 48.69 1.84 16.86
N ILE A 55 47.63 2.47 17.41
CA ILE A 55 46.33 2.61 16.74
C ILE A 55 46.26 3.97 16.04
N GLN A 56 45.83 3.97 14.77
CA GLN A 56 45.64 5.21 14.03
C GLN A 56 44.44 6.00 14.57
N LYS A 57 44.70 7.22 15.04
CA LYS A 57 43.67 8.15 15.56
C LYS A 57 43.02 9.01 14.46
N GLN A 58 43.61 9.05 13.27
CA GLN A 58 43.07 9.77 12.11
C GLN A 58 43.09 8.88 10.86
N VAL A 59 41.98 8.84 10.10
CA VAL A 59 41.85 8.00 8.90
C VAL A 59 41.10 8.74 7.78
N ASN A 60 41.61 8.69 6.55
CA ASN A 60 40.93 9.28 5.40
C ASN A 60 39.99 8.28 4.71
N ILE A 61 38.76 8.69 4.44
CA ILE A 61 37.75 7.90 3.76
C ILE A 61 37.21 8.66 2.55
N LEU A 62 37.01 7.94 1.45
CA LEU A 62 36.54 8.52 0.19
C LEU A 62 35.02 8.33 0.09
N TRP A 63 34.32 9.42 -0.19
CA TRP A 63 32.85 9.48 -0.31
C TRP A 63 32.43 10.11 -1.64
N CYS A 64 31.49 9.46 -2.32
CA CYS A 64 30.99 9.94 -3.60
C CYS A 64 29.86 10.94 -3.43
N LYS A 65 30.12 12.19 -3.84
CA LYS A 65 29.11 13.26 -3.86
C LYS A 65 27.85 12.82 -4.61
N GLY A 66 27.99 12.17 -5.78
CA GLY A 66 26.89 11.74 -6.66
C GLY A 66 25.89 10.78 -6.01
N CYS A 67 26.34 9.55 -5.72
CA CYS A 67 25.50 8.48 -5.20
C CYS A 67 25.52 8.31 -3.66
N GLY A 68 26.29 9.12 -2.93
CA GLY A 68 26.41 9.03 -1.47
C GLY A 68 27.07 7.75 -0.95
N ARG A 69 27.89 7.07 -1.76
CA ARG A 69 28.56 5.81 -1.39
C ARG A 69 29.98 6.05 -0.89
N TYR A 70 30.45 5.21 0.03
CA TYR A 70 31.81 5.20 0.56
C TYR A 70 32.66 4.14 -0.16
N LEU A 71 33.91 4.46 -0.48
CA LEU A 71 34.83 3.50 -1.10
C LEU A 71 35.44 2.57 -0.05
N GLN A 72 35.08 1.30 -0.11
CA GLN A 72 35.80 0.20 0.49
C GLN A 72 36.93 -0.24 -0.47
N PRO A 73 38.21 0.08 -0.16
CA PRO A 73 39.32 -0.31 -1.02
C PRO A 73 39.36 -1.83 -1.13
N PRO A 74 39.67 -2.39 -2.31
CA PRO A 74 40.30 -1.71 -3.46
C PRO A 74 39.34 -1.04 -4.46
N LYS A 75 38.10 -1.51 -4.67
CA LYS A 75 37.20 -0.97 -5.72
C LYS A 75 35.70 -0.96 -5.37
N HIS A 76 35.31 -1.44 -4.20
CA HIS A 76 33.90 -1.62 -3.86
C HIS A 76 33.30 -0.35 -3.26
N TRP A 77 32.17 0.11 -3.80
CA TRP A 77 31.47 1.29 -3.29
C TRP A 77 30.25 0.85 -2.49
N LEU A 78 30.34 0.99 -1.17
CA LEU A 78 29.28 0.66 -0.22
C LEU A 78 28.34 1.85 -0.06
N HIS A 79 27.04 1.63 -0.16
CA HIS A 79 26.07 2.61 0.32
C HIS A 79 25.93 2.46 1.83
N ALA A 80 26.08 3.54 2.59
CA ALA A 80 25.88 3.55 4.02
C ALA A 80 25.30 4.92 4.41
N GLU A 81 24.24 4.93 5.20
CA GLU A 81 23.65 6.17 5.69
C GLU A 81 24.53 6.78 6.81
N PRO A 82 24.53 8.12 6.97
CA PRO A 82 25.16 8.76 8.12
C PRO A 82 24.66 8.15 9.44
N GLU A 83 25.56 7.99 10.42
CA GLU A 83 25.24 7.41 11.74
C GLU A 83 24.65 5.98 11.72
N SER A 84 24.72 5.28 10.58
CA SER A 84 24.27 3.90 10.47
C SER A 84 25.27 2.88 11.02
N LYS A 85 24.76 1.70 11.39
CA LYS A 85 25.59 0.55 11.79
C LYS A 85 26.56 0.10 10.68
N GLU A 86 26.15 0.24 9.42
CA GLU A 86 26.98 -0.10 8.25
C GLU A 86 28.18 0.85 8.13
N LEU A 87 27.94 2.15 8.31
CA LEU A 87 29.00 3.16 8.34
C LEU A 87 29.94 2.94 9.54
N LEU A 88 29.40 2.60 10.72
CA LEU A 88 30.22 2.28 11.90
C LEU A 88 31.12 1.07 11.63
N THR A 89 30.57 0.01 11.04
CA THR A 89 31.33 -1.19 10.66
C THR A 89 32.42 -0.88 9.65
N TYR A 90 32.12 -0.02 8.67
CA TYR A 90 33.09 0.46 7.69
C TYR A 90 34.24 1.25 8.36
N CYS A 91 33.92 2.16 9.28
CA CYS A 91 34.89 2.95 10.03
C CYS A 91 35.79 2.08 10.91
N VAL A 92 35.21 1.17 11.70
CA VAL A 92 35.96 0.25 12.58
C VAL A 92 36.94 -0.63 11.79
N LYS A 93 36.51 -1.19 10.65
CA LYS A 93 37.37 -2.01 9.78
C LYS A 93 38.53 -1.23 9.15
N ARG A 94 38.41 0.10 9.05
CA ARG A 94 39.43 0.99 8.48
C ARG A 94 40.53 1.38 9.46
N VAL A 95 40.29 1.25 10.76
CA VAL A 95 41.28 1.59 11.79
C VAL A 95 42.38 0.53 11.82
N ARG A 96 43.62 0.92 11.50
CA ARG A 96 44.79 0.04 11.60
C ARG A 96 45.18 -0.14 13.07
N GLY A 97 45.60 -1.36 13.42
CA GLY A 97 46.06 -1.71 14.78
C GLY A 97 44.95 -2.23 15.70
N LEU A 98 43.67 -2.12 15.32
CA LEU A 98 42.55 -2.54 16.16
C LEU A 98 42.49 -4.05 16.42
N ASN A 99 43.10 -4.87 15.57
CA ASN A 99 43.14 -6.34 15.74
C ASN A 99 43.97 -6.80 16.95
N ARG A 100 44.81 -5.93 17.52
CA ARG A 100 45.69 -6.25 18.66
C ARG A 100 44.96 -6.12 20.01
N VAL A 101 43.82 -5.46 20.03
CA VAL A 101 43.05 -5.14 21.24
C VAL A 101 41.60 -5.59 21.07
N LYS A 102 40.92 -5.91 22.18
CA LYS A 102 39.52 -6.30 22.13
C LYS A 102 38.64 -5.05 22.10
N LEU A 103 37.86 -4.85 21.04
CA LEU A 103 36.86 -3.80 20.98
C LEU A 103 35.67 -4.16 21.89
N VAL A 104 35.34 -3.29 22.84
CA VAL A 104 34.20 -3.45 23.77
C VAL A 104 32.98 -2.71 23.25
N ASP A 105 33.17 -1.46 22.85
CA ASP A 105 32.10 -0.56 22.43
C ASP A 105 32.60 0.41 21.36
N ALA A 106 31.70 0.81 20.46
CA ALA A 106 31.96 1.79 19.42
C ALA A 106 30.70 2.63 19.19
N GLY A 107 30.84 3.96 19.23
CA GLY A 107 29.73 4.88 19.02
C GLY A 107 30.17 6.11 18.25
N PHE A 108 29.24 6.68 17.48
CA PHE A 108 29.47 7.98 16.85
C PHE A 108 29.38 9.10 17.89
N ILE A 109 30.22 10.11 17.69
CA ILE A 109 30.05 11.41 18.32
C ILE A 109 29.50 12.32 17.23
N TRP A 110 28.40 13.00 17.54
CA TRP A 110 27.80 13.95 16.61
C TRP A 110 28.84 14.97 16.17
N THR A 111 28.94 15.15 14.86
CA THR A 111 29.79 16.13 14.19
C THR A 111 28.96 16.82 13.14
N GLU A 112 29.19 18.12 12.95
CA GLU A 112 28.46 18.90 11.97
C GLU A 112 28.63 18.30 10.55
N PRO A 113 27.55 18.05 9.79
CA PRO A 113 27.63 17.41 8.47
C PRO A 113 28.53 18.14 7.46
N HIS A 114 28.60 19.47 7.54
CA HIS A 114 29.41 20.30 6.66
C HIS A 114 30.92 20.22 6.96
N SER A 115 31.29 19.78 8.16
CA SER A 115 32.69 19.66 8.57
C SER A 115 33.48 18.59 7.81
N MET A 116 32.79 17.71 7.06
CA MET A 116 33.36 16.57 6.34
C MET A 116 34.26 15.71 7.24
N ARG A 117 33.91 15.61 8.52
CA ARG A 117 34.61 14.83 9.54
C ARG A 117 33.58 13.94 10.24
N LEU A 118 33.98 12.72 10.57
CA LEU A 118 33.20 11.82 11.42
C LEU A 118 34.06 11.45 12.62
N LYS A 119 33.52 11.58 13.83
CA LYS A 119 34.23 11.17 15.06
C LYS A 119 33.59 9.90 15.61
N VAL A 120 34.41 8.89 15.85
CA VAL A 120 33.99 7.63 16.46
C VAL A 120 34.72 7.46 17.78
N LYS A 121 33.97 7.29 18.86
CA LYS A 121 34.49 6.90 20.16
C LYS A 121 34.62 5.39 20.19
N LEU A 122 35.85 4.91 20.34
CA LEU A 122 36.16 3.48 20.48
C LEU A 122 36.57 3.20 21.91
N THR A 123 35.95 2.18 22.50
CA THR A 123 36.33 1.67 23.82
C THR A 123 36.99 0.31 23.64
N ILE A 124 38.27 0.24 23.97
CA ILE A 124 39.09 -0.96 23.81
C ILE A 124 39.48 -1.55 25.17
N GLN A 125 39.74 -2.84 25.17
CA GLN A 125 40.16 -3.63 26.31
C GLN A 125 41.41 -4.41 25.94
N ALA A 126 42.44 -4.32 26.76
CA ALA A 126 43.68 -5.08 26.62
C ALA A 126 44.14 -5.60 27.99
N GLU A 127 44.91 -6.69 27.95
CA GLU A 127 45.57 -7.23 29.13
C GLU A 127 46.90 -6.50 29.34
N VAL A 128 47.14 -6.10 30.58
CA VAL A 128 48.26 -5.28 31.03
C VAL A 128 48.85 -5.94 32.28
N LEU A 129 50.17 -5.84 32.50
CA LEU A 129 50.91 -6.21 33.73
C LEU A 129 50.26 -7.34 34.58
N ASN A 130 50.71 -8.58 34.37
CA ASN A 130 50.30 -9.76 35.16
C ASN A 130 48.79 -10.07 35.13
N GLY A 131 48.12 -9.93 33.98
CA GLY A 131 46.71 -10.31 33.83
C GLY A 131 45.68 -9.26 34.23
N ALA A 132 46.11 -8.03 34.53
CA ALA A 132 45.19 -6.94 34.81
C ALA A 132 44.53 -6.45 33.51
N ILE A 133 43.21 -6.40 33.48
CA ILE A 133 42.46 -5.94 32.31
C ILE A 133 42.26 -4.43 32.41
N LEU A 134 42.76 -3.68 31.42
CA LEU A 134 42.54 -2.24 31.32
C LEU A 134 41.57 -1.92 30.17
N GLN A 135 40.60 -1.06 30.45
CA GLN A 135 39.66 -0.51 29.46
C GLN A 135 39.92 0.98 29.28
N GLN A 136 40.11 1.41 28.03
CA GLN A 136 40.40 2.79 27.66
C GLN A 136 39.51 3.20 26.48
N ALA A 137 38.96 4.41 26.56
CA ALA A 137 38.20 5.01 25.47
C ALA A 137 39.03 6.11 24.80
N PHE A 138 39.04 6.14 23.48
CA PHE A 138 39.70 7.17 22.69
C PHE A 138 38.87 7.53 21.46
N LEU A 139 39.18 8.68 20.87
CA LEU A 139 38.47 9.19 19.69
C LEU A 139 39.30 8.93 18.44
N VAL A 140 38.64 8.40 17.41
CA VAL A 140 39.18 8.31 16.05
C VAL A 140 38.44 9.31 15.18
N GLU A 141 39.20 10.16 14.50
CA GLU A 141 38.71 11.15 13.55
C GLU A 141 38.84 10.62 12.12
N PHE A 142 37.73 10.53 11.42
CA PHE A 142 37.68 10.16 10.01
C PHE A 142 37.48 11.41 9.16
N VAL A 143 38.44 11.70 8.28
CA VAL A 143 38.35 12.80 7.31
C VAL A 143 37.67 12.28 6.05
N VAL A 144 36.55 12.89 5.67
CA VAL A 144 35.74 12.50 4.51
C VAL A 144 36.15 13.30 3.29
N GLU A 145 36.86 12.66 2.38
CA GLU A 145 37.27 13.24 1.10
C GLU A 145 36.22 12.99 0.02
N ARG A 146 35.87 14.03 -0.75
CA ARG A 146 34.89 13.92 -1.85
C ARG A 146 35.57 13.34 -3.10
N HIS A 147 35.08 12.23 -3.62
CA HIS A 147 35.57 11.62 -4.85
C HIS A 147 34.44 11.00 -5.67
N MET A 148 34.35 11.25 -6.97
CA MET A 148 33.31 10.62 -7.79
C MET A 148 33.59 9.13 -8.01
N CYS A 149 32.58 8.29 -7.82
CA CYS A 149 32.69 6.88 -8.21
C CYS A 149 32.67 6.75 -9.74
N PRO A 150 33.26 5.69 -10.33
CA PRO A 150 33.33 5.53 -11.78
C PRO A 150 31.98 5.59 -12.49
N SER A 151 30.91 5.08 -11.88
CA SER A 151 29.56 5.13 -12.46
C SER A 151 28.98 6.54 -12.47
N CYS A 152 29.12 7.31 -11.38
CA CYS A 152 28.67 8.70 -11.33
C CYS A 152 29.53 9.60 -12.22
N ASN A 153 30.83 9.33 -12.32
CA ASN A 153 31.71 10.06 -13.23
C ASN A 153 31.29 9.84 -14.69
N LYS A 154 30.95 8.60 -15.06
CA LYS A 154 30.43 8.28 -16.39
C LYS A 154 29.07 8.94 -16.66
N ALA A 155 28.16 8.90 -15.69
CA ALA A 155 26.85 9.55 -15.81
C ALA A 155 26.96 11.07 -15.94
N ASN A 156 27.89 11.71 -15.22
CA ASN A 156 28.15 13.14 -15.35
C ASN A 156 28.83 13.49 -16.67
N ALA A 157 29.73 12.64 -17.18
CA ALA A 157 30.39 12.87 -18.45
C ALA A 157 29.42 12.75 -19.64
N ASN A 158 28.48 11.79 -19.59
CA ASN A 158 27.43 11.60 -20.59
C ASN A 158 26.13 11.10 -19.93
N PRO A 159 25.19 12.02 -19.62
CA PRO A 159 23.92 11.68 -18.97
C PRO A 159 23.06 10.71 -19.79
N ASN A 160 23.07 10.87 -21.11
CA ASN A 160 22.31 10.03 -22.05
C ASN A 160 23.04 8.73 -22.43
N SER A 161 24.09 8.35 -21.68
CA SER A 161 24.83 7.13 -21.99
C SER A 161 24.06 5.88 -21.59
N TRP A 162 23.71 5.08 -22.61
CA TRP A 162 23.02 3.81 -22.45
C TRP A 162 23.92 2.63 -22.81
N VAL A 163 23.61 1.46 -22.25
CA VAL A 163 24.30 0.19 -22.50
C VAL A 163 23.38 -0.79 -23.22
N ALA A 164 22.09 -0.78 -22.91
CA ALA A 164 21.10 -1.59 -23.59
C ALA A 164 19.94 -0.73 -24.12
N CYS A 165 19.39 -1.08 -25.27
CA CYS A 165 18.22 -0.45 -25.87
C CYS A 165 17.20 -1.54 -26.22
N VAL A 166 15.93 -1.33 -25.87
CA VAL A 166 14.82 -2.19 -26.27
C VAL A 166 13.96 -1.42 -27.27
N GLN A 167 13.95 -1.87 -28.52
CA GLN A 167 13.20 -1.28 -29.61
C GLN A 167 11.89 -2.03 -29.76
N LEU A 168 10.81 -1.44 -29.28
CA LEU A 168 9.48 -2.04 -29.35
C LEU A 168 8.77 -1.56 -30.60
N ARG A 169 8.35 -2.48 -31.48
CA ARG A 169 7.68 -2.18 -32.74
C ARG A 169 6.40 -2.98 -32.90
N GLN A 170 5.41 -2.33 -33.50
CA GLN A 170 4.16 -2.97 -33.90
C GLN A 170 3.74 -2.46 -35.27
N HIS A 171 3.65 -3.37 -36.25
CA HIS A 171 3.30 -3.04 -37.63
C HIS A 171 1.78 -3.07 -37.84
N VAL A 172 1.07 -2.09 -37.28
CA VAL A 172 -0.40 -1.96 -37.40
C VAL A 172 -0.78 -0.54 -37.81
N HIS A 173 -1.95 -0.37 -38.43
CA HIS A 173 -2.46 0.93 -38.88
C HIS A 173 -2.94 1.85 -37.76
N HIS A 174 -3.24 1.31 -36.57
CA HIS A 174 -3.64 2.05 -35.38
C HIS A 174 -2.90 1.53 -34.13
N LYS A 175 -2.63 2.41 -33.16
CA LYS A 175 -1.76 2.13 -32.00
C LYS A 175 -2.50 1.69 -30.72
N ARG A 176 -3.73 1.15 -30.80
CA ARG A 176 -4.58 0.80 -29.63
C ARG A 176 -3.91 -0.12 -28.61
N THR A 177 -3.32 -1.22 -29.05
CA THR A 177 -2.55 -2.15 -28.22
C THR A 177 -1.33 -1.48 -27.57
N PHE A 178 -0.76 -0.47 -28.23
CA PHE A 178 0.37 0.30 -27.72
C PHE A 178 -0.06 1.20 -26.56
N PHE A 179 -1.20 1.89 -26.68
CA PHE A 179 -1.77 2.67 -25.57
C PHE A 179 -2.13 1.80 -24.37
N PHE A 180 -2.70 0.61 -24.61
CA PHE A 180 -2.96 -0.35 -23.54
C PHE A 180 -1.67 -0.81 -22.84
N LEU A 181 -0.61 -1.09 -23.61
CA LEU A 181 0.68 -1.49 -23.09
C LEU A 181 1.37 -0.37 -22.29
N GLU A 182 1.28 0.88 -22.76
CA GLU A 182 1.78 2.06 -22.03
C GLU A 182 1.13 2.15 -20.64
N GLN A 183 -0.19 1.97 -20.54
CA GLN A 183 -0.88 1.95 -19.25
C GLN A 183 -0.43 0.81 -18.35
N LEU A 184 -0.17 -0.38 -18.91
CA LEU A 184 0.36 -1.51 -18.14
C LEU A 184 1.79 -1.26 -17.64
N ILE A 185 2.63 -0.62 -18.45
CA ILE A 185 4.01 -0.23 -18.05
C ILE A 185 3.94 0.71 -16.85
N LEU A 186 3.10 1.75 -16.91
CA LEU A 186 2.92 2.72 -15.84
C LEU A 186 2.33 2.08 -14.58
N LYS A 187 1.33 1.22 -14.71
CA LYS A 187 0.69 0.53 -13.58
C LYS A 187 1.67 -0.37 -12.81
N HIS A 188 2.58 -1.02 -13.52
CA HIS A 188 3.59 -1.90 -12.93
C HIS A 188 4.94 -1.21 -12.67
N SER A 189 5.04 0.10 -12.93
CA SER A 189 6.28 0.88 -12.83
C SER A 189 7.47 0.22 -13.53
N ALA A 190 7.24 -0.36 -14.70
CA ALA A 190 8.27 -1.12 -15.43
C ALA A 190 9.36 -0.22 -16.04
N ASP A 191 9.10 1.09 -16.15
CA ASP A 191 9.96 2.13 -16.71
C ASP A 191 10.93 2.78 -15.70
N GLU A 192 10.87 2.47 -14.40
CA GLU A 192 11.68 3.12 -13.35
C GLU A 192 13.20 3.10 -13.60
N ASN A 193 13.70 2.08 -14.28
CA ASN A 193 15.14 1.90 -14.56
C ASN A 193 15.54 2.37 -15.97
N CYS A 194 14.61 2.96 -16.72
CA CYS A 194 14.89 3.57 -18.01
C CYS A 194 15.65 4.88 -17.80
N VAL A 195 16.67 5.10 -18.64
CA VAL A 195 17.41 6.36 -18.71
C VAL A 195 16.65 7.35 -19.57
N ASN A 196 16.13 6.87 -20.71
CA ASN A 196 15.40 7.67 -21.68
C ASN A 196 14.39 6.78 -22.43
N ILE A 197 13.32 7.38 -22.93
CA ILE A 197 12.24 6.77 -23.72
C ILE A 197 12.01 7.67 -24.95
N LYS A 198 12.20 7.13 -26.15
CA LYS A 198 12.01 7.88 -27.41
C LYS A 198 10.94 7.23 -28.30
N ASP A 199 10.01 8.01 -28.85
CA ASP A 199 9.06 7.51 -29.87
C ASP A 199 9.75 7.58 -31.24
N ILE A 200 9.93 6.41 -31.88
CA ILE A 200 10.67 6.26 -33.14
C ILE A 200 10.01 5.18 -34.01
N HIS A 201 9.73 5.51 -35.28
CA HIS A 201 9.26 4.57 -36.32
C HIS A 201 8.09 3.66 -35.91
N ASN A 202 6.92 4.24 -35.61
CA ASN A 202 5.71 3.50 -35.25
C ASN A 202 5.89 2.57 -34.03
N GLY A 203 6.72 2.98 -33.07
CA GLY A 203 6.97 2.27 -31.82
C GLY A 203 7.86 3.09 -30.90
N VAL A 204 8.36 2.49 -29.83
CA VAL A 204 9.12 3.22 -28.79
C VAL A 204 10.41 2.50 -28.44
N ASP A 205 11.47 3.28 -28.23
CA ASP A 205 12.79 2.82 -27.81
C ASP A 205 13.01 3.14 -26.33
N PHE A 206 13.27 2.10 -25.53
CA PHE A 206 13.60 2.21 -24.12
C PHE A 206 15.10 2.03 -23.91
N TYR A 207 15.77 3.03 -23.34
CA TYR A 207 17.20 3.01 -23.09
C TYR A 207 17.51 2.66 -21.63
N PHE A 208 18.43 1.72 -21.41
CA PHE A 208 18.81 1.22 -20.09
C PHE A 208 20.32 1.36 -19.86
N GLY A 209 20.69 1.75 -18.64
CA GLY A 209 22.10 1.82 -18.21
C GLY A 209 22.75 0.45 -17.98
N ASN A 210 21.96 -0.62 -17.84
CA ASN A 210 22.43 -1.99 -17.62
C ASN A 210 21.62 -3.00 -18.42
N ARG A 211 22.29 -4.02 -18.98
CA ARG A 211 21.66 -5.10 -19.77
C ARG A 211 20.63 -5.88 -18.97
N ALA A 212 20.88 -6.12 -17.67
CA ALA A 212 19.97 -6.91 -16.84
C ALA A 212 18.58 -6.25 -16.69
N HIS A 213 18.51 -4.92 -16.67
CA HIS A 213 17.24 -4.19 -16.60
C HIS A 213 16.46 -4.33 -17.92
N ALA A 214 17.14 -4.27 -19.07
CA ALA A 214 16.51 -4.48 -20.37
C ALA A 214 15.93 -5.90 -20.52
N VAL A 215 16.63 -6.93 -20.06
CA VAL A 215 16.13 -8.32 -20.09
C VAL A 215 14.90 -8.47 -19.21
N LYS A 216 14.93 -7.93 -17.98
CA LYS A 216 13.77 -7.93 -17.08
C LYS A 216 12.55 -7.21 -17.70
N PHE A 217 12.80 -6.14 -18.45
CA PHE A 217 11.74 -5.41 -19.16
C PHE A 217 11.15 -6.27 -20.29
N ILE A 218 11.96 -7.00 -21.05
CA ILE A 218 11.48 -7.93 -22.08
C ILE A 218 10.67 -9.08 -21.46
N ASP A 219 11.11 -9.64 -20.33
CA ASP A 219 10.36 -10.68 -19.60
C ASP A 219 8.98 -10.16 -19.18
N PHE A 220 8.91 -8.90 -18.74
CA PHE A 220 7.64 -8.23 -18.47
C PHE A 220 6.79 -8.12 -19.75
N LEU A 221 7.34 -7.64 -20.87
CA LEU A 221 6.60 -7.51 -22.14
C LEU A 221 6.05 -8.86 -22.64
N GLN A 222 6.82 -9.94 -22.54
CA GLN A 222 6.36 -11.29 -22.90
C GLN A 222 5.20 -11.78 -22.00
N SER A 223 5.10 -11.29 -20.77
CA SER A 223 4.00 -11.66 -19.87
C SER A 223 2.67 -10.95 -20.20
N VAL A 224 2.71 -9.83 -20.91
CA VAL A 224 1.53 -8.98 -21.18
C VAL A 224 1.05 -9.00 -22.63
N VAL A 225 1.95 -9.21 -23.60
CA VAL A 225 1.68 -9.07 -25.05
C VAL A 225 2.37 -10.20 -25.84
N PRO A 226 1.80 -10.72 -26.94
CA PRO A 226 2.48 -11.70 -27.79
C PRO A 226 3.69 -11.07 -28.49
N LEU A 227 4.87 -11.38 -27.99
CA LEU A 227 6.12 -10.77 -28.42
C LEU A 227 7.08 -11.81 -29.01
N ARG A 228 7.72 -11.47 -30.14
CA ARG A 228 9.03 -12.05 -30.52
C ARG A 228 10.11 -11.03 -30.31
N TYR A 229 11.29 -11.46 -29.88
CA TYR A 229 12.43 -10.55 -29.80
C TYR A 229 13.72 -11.22 -30.27
N ARG A 230 14.62 -10.39 -30.78
CA ARG A 230 16.01 -10.72 -31.11
C ARG A 230 16.93 -9.79 -30.34
N HIS A 231 18.13 -10.26 -30.00
CA HIS A 231 19.15 -9.42 -29.40
C HIS A 231 20.43 -9.47 -30.21
N ASP A 232 21.05 -8.31 -30.40
CA ASP A 232 22.34 -8.14 -31.05
C ASP A 232 23.26 -7.31 -30.13
N LYS A 233 24.57 -7.41 -30.35
CA LYS A 233 25.57 -6.66 -29.58
C LYS A 233 26.58 -5.99 -30.50
N GLN A 234 26.94 -4.76 -30.18
CA GLN A 234 27.96 -3.98 -30.87
C GLN A 234 29.12 -3.74 -29.92
N LEU A 235 30.36 -4.02 -30.35
CA LEU A 235 31.55 -3.72 -29.57
C LEU A 235 31.83 -2.22 -29.61
N VAL A 236 31.94 -1.58 -28.45
CA VAL A 236 32.27 -0.15 -28.34
C VAL A 236 33.75 0.03 -28.01
N SER A 237 34.27 -0.71 -27.04
CA SER A 237 35.69 -0.65 -26.68
C SER A 237 36.18 -1.94 -26.04
N HIS A 238 37.48 -2.18 -26.12
CA HIS A 238 38.16 -3.33 -25.52
C HIS A 238 39.34 -2.83 -24.68
N ASN A 239 39.39 -3.23 -23.41
CA ASN A 239 40.55 -2.99 -22.56
C ASN A 239 41.50 -4.17 -22.65
N ILE A 240 42.65 -3.95 -23.30
CA ILE A 240 43.67 -4.98 -23.57
C ILE A 240 44.31 -5.49 -22.26
N HIS A 241 44.47 -4.63 -21.26
CA HIS A 241 45.12 -4.99 -20.00
C HIS A 241 44.27 -5.92 -19.12
N THR A 242 42.95 -5.74 -19.15
CA THR A 242 42.01 -6.57 -18.37
C THR A 242 41.26 -7.58 -19.23
N SER A 243 41.48 -7.58 -20.56
CA SER A 243 40.70 -8.36 -21.54
C SER A 243 39.18 -8.19 -21.39
N THR A 244 38.73 -7.00 -20.96
CA THR A 244 37.31 -6.69 -20.75
C THR A 244 36.77 -5.89 -21.91
N TYR A 245 35.60 -6.28 -22.41
CA TYR A 245 34.94 -5.67 -23.56
C TYR A 245 33.70 -4.89 -23.12
N ASN A 246 33.54 -3.69 -23.65
CA ASN A 246 32.35 -2.87 -23.49
C ASN A 246 31.47 -3.03 -24.73
N TYR A 247 30.30 -3.64 -24.55
CA TYR A 247 29.31 -3.82 -25.60
C TYR A 247 28.10 -2.91 -25.38
N LYS A 248 27.50 -2.45 -26.47
CA LYS A 248 26.11 -1.97 -26.51
C LYS A 248 25.22 -3.11 -26.95
N TYR A 249 24.07 -3.26 -26.31
CA TYR A 249 23.10 -4.30 -26.60
C TYR A 249 21.83 -3.69 -27.18
N THR A 250 21.34 -4.26 -28.27
CA THR A 250 20.08 -3.85 -28.88
C THR A 250 19.14 -5.04 -28.88
N PHE A 251 17.96 -4.85 -28.34
CA PHE A 251 16.89 -5.82 -28.32
C PHE A 251 15.78 -5.34 -29.25
N SER A 252 15.62 -5.99 -30.39
CA SER A 252 14.53 -5.70 -31.33
C SER A 252 13.33 -6.57 -30.94
N ALA A 253 12.27 -5.94 -30.47
CA ALA A 253 11.08 -6.57 -29.91
C ALA A 253 9.87 -6.22 -30.79
N GLU A 254 9.23 -7.24 -31.36
CA GLU A 254 8.12 -7.08 -32.29
C GLU A 254 6.86 -7.73 -31.73
N ILE A 255 5.82 -6.91 -31.61
CA ILE A 255 4.48 -7.32 -31.20
C ILE A 255 3.74 -7.89 -32.41
N ALA A 256 2.93 -8.94 -32.20
CA ALA A 256 2.07 -9.47 -33.25
C ALA A 256 1.20 -8.36 -33.88
N PRO A 257 1.16 -8.21 -35.22
CA PRO A 257 0.44 -7.15 -35.91
C PRO A 257 -1.07 -7.44 -36.01
N VAL A 258 -1.70 -7.71 -34.88
CA VAL A 258 -3.13 -8.02 -34.75
C VAL A 258 -3.65 -7.33 -33.49
N CYS A 259 -4.73 -6.57 -33.64
CA CYS A 259 -5.40 -5.89 -32.55
C CYS A 259 -6.73 -6.57 -32.19
N ARG A 260 -7.28 -6.16 -31.05
CA ARG A 260 -8.64 -6.49 -30.67
C ARG A 260 -9.62 -5.95 -31.73
N GLU A 261 -10.68 -6.70 -32.03
CA GLU A 261 -11.73 -6.42 -33.02
C GLU A 261 -11.33 -6.52 -34.49
N ASP A 262 -10.09 -6.93 -34.78
CA ASP A 262 -9.68 -7.18 -36.15
C ASP A 262 -10.31 -8.46 -36.70
N LEU A 263 -10.70 -8.41 -37.97
CA LEU A 263 -11.20 -9.58 -38.70
C LEU A 263 -10.01 -10.28 -39.36
N VAL A 264 -9.88 -11.57 -39.09
CA VAL A 264 -8.76 -12.39 -39.56
C VAL A 264 -9.29 -13.58 -40.33
N CYS A 265 -8.66 -13.88 -41.47
CA CYS A 265 -8.82 -15.15 -42.15
C CYS A 265 -7.67 -16.09 -41.78
N LEU A 266 -7.98 -17.24 -41.18
CA LEU A 266 -6.97 -18.21 -40.75
C LEU A 266 -6.50 -19.06 -41.93
N PRO A 267 -5.18 -19.29 -42.07
CA PRO A 267 -4.67 -20.31 -42.98
C PRO A 267 -5.24 -21.69 -42.62
N GLU A 268 -5.56 -22.51 -43.61
CA GLU A 268 -6.23 -23.81 -43.40
C GLU A 268 -5.48 -24.73 -42.43
N LYS A 269 -4.15 -24.81 -42.57
CA LYS A 269 -3.30 -25.60 -41.67
C LYS A 269 -3.44 -25.16 -40.21
N LEU A 270 -3.55 -23.85 -39.98
CA LEU A 270 -3.72 -23.29 -38.65
C LEU A 270 -5.14 -23.50 -38.14
N SER A 271 -6.14 -23.31 -38.99
CA SER A 271 -7.55 -23.61 -38.69
C SER A 271 -7.74 -25.05 -38.22
N HIS A 272 -7.17 -26.03 -38.94
CA HIS A 272 -7.20 -27.45 -38.57
C HIS A 272 -6.48 -27.71 -37.23
N ALA A 273 -5.33 -27.09 -37.00
CA ALA A 273 -4.59 -27.23 -35.74
C ALA A 273 -5.36 -26.66 -34.53
N LEU A 274 -6.20 -25.64 -34.75
CA LEU A 274 -7.06 -25.02 -33.75
C LEU A 274 -8.44 -25.67 -33.65
N GLY A 275 -8.59 -26.92 -34.10
CA GLY A 275 -9.85 -27.67 -33.98
C GLY A 275 -10.90 -27.30 -35.03
N ASN A 276 -10.46 -26.99 -36.25
CA ASN A 276 -11.30 -26.51 -37.36
C ASN A 276 -12.03 -25.20 -37.03
N LEU A 277 -11.30 -24.23 -36.47
CA LEU A 277 -11.81 -22.89 -36.21
C LEU A 277 -11.74 -22.01 -37.47
N GLY A 278 -12.82 -21.31 -37.82
CA GLY A 278 -12.84 -20.40 -38.97
C GLY A 278 -13.46 -21.01 -40.23
N PRO A 279 -13.22 -20.43 -41.43
CA PRO A 279 -12.02 -19.70 -41.82
C PRO A 279 -11.94 -18.23 -41.38
N LEU A 280 -13.07 -17.55 -41.16
CA LEU A 280 -13.11 -16.15 -40.68
C LEU A 280 -13.35 -16.11 -39.17
N VAL A 281 -12.50 -15.37 -38.45
CA VAL A 281 -12.55 -15.24 -36.99
C VAL A 281 -12.31 -13.78 -36.56
N LEU A 282 -12.88 -13.41 -35.43
CA LEU A 282 -12.64 -12.14 -34.77
C LEU A 282 -11.63 -12.29 -33.64
N VAL A 283 -10.77 -11.29 -33.48
CA VAL A 283 -9.83 -11.23 -32.37
C VAL A 283 -10.53 -10.59 -31.18
N THR A 284 -10.93 -11.40 -30.21
CA THR A 284 -11.71 -10.92 -29.06
C THR A 284 -10.85 -10.40 -27.91
N ARG A 285 -9.64 -10.96 -27.75
CA ARG A 285 -8.73 -10.59 -26.67
C ARG A 285 -7.27 -10.74 -27.10
N VAL A 286 -6.46 -9.72 -26.83
CA VAL A 286 -5.00 -9.75 -27.00
C VAL A 286 -4.37 -9.55 -25.63
N THR A 287 -3.69 -10.59 -25.12
CA THR A 287 -2.98 -10.59 -23.84
C THR A 287 -1.59 -11.22 -24.04
N SER A 288 -1.08 -12.11 -23.20
CA SER A 288 0.12 -12.91 -23.55
C SER A 288 -0.13 -13.87 -24.71
N ALA A 289 -1.39 -14.28 -24.88
CA ALA A 289 -1.90 -15.06 -26.00
C ALA A 289 -3.03 -14.30 -26.72
N ILE A 290 -3.25 -14.64 -27.99
CA ILE A 290 -4.30 -14.08 -28.84
C ILE A 290 -5.50 -15.01 -28.77
N THR A 291 -6.66 -14.50 -28.35
CA THR A 291 -7.92 -15.26 -28.36
C THR A 291 -8.71 -14.92 -29.62
N LEU A 292 -9.00 -15.95 -30.41
CA LEU A 292 -9.78 -15.88 -31.63
C LEU A 292 -11.15 -16.49 -31.36
N THR A 293 -12.21 -15.86 -31.87
CA THR A 293 -13.59 -16.34 -31.74
C THR A 293 -14.27 -16.30 -33.10
N ASP A 294 -14.92 -17.40 -33.48
CA ASP A 294 -15.80 -17.42 -34.65
C ASP A 294 -17.17 -16.82 -34.26
N PRO A 295 -17.60 -15.71 -34.89
CA PRO A 295 -18.86 -15.04 -34.55
C PRO A 295 -20.11 -15.87 -34.88
N ARG A 296 -20.02 -16.88 -35.76
CA ARG A 296 -21.18 -17.69 -36.18
C ARG A 296 -21.40 -18.92 -35.32
N THR A 297 -20.33 -19.47 -34.74
CA THR A 297 -20.38 -20.72 -33.97
C THR A 297 -20.04 -20.53 -32.50
N LEU A 298 -19.59 -19.33 -32.12
CA LEU A 298 -19.14 -18.97 -30.77
C LEU A 298 -17.97 -19.81 -30.25
N ARG A 299 -17.31 -20.58 -31.11
CA ARG A 299 -16.10 -21.34 -30.77
C ARG A 299 -14.93 -20.38 -30.64
N SER A 300 -14.13 -20.55 -29.60
CA SER A 300 -12.91 -19.78 -29.40
C SER A 300 -11.69 -20.69 -29.31
N ALA A 301 -10.56 -20.18 -29.80
CA ALA A 301 -9.25 -20.81 -29.58
C ALA A 301 -8.23 -19.76 -29.18
N THR A 302 -7.26 -20.16 -28.36
CA THR A 302 -6.14 -19.32 -27.91
C THR A 302 -4.88 -19.69 -28.67
N LEU A 303 -4.16 -18.70 -29.16
CA LEU A 303 -2.93 -18.82 -29.92
C LEU A 303 -1.78 -18.13 -29.18
N ASP A 304 -0.74 -18.89 -28.84
CA ASP A 304 0.45 -18.35 -28.18
C ASP A 304 1.39 -17.65 -29.17
N ALA A 305 2.23 -16.74 -28.69
CA ALA A 305 3.18 -16.01 -29.54
C ALA A 305 4.07 -16.94 -30.42
N PRO A 306 4.68 -18.03 -29.91
CA PRO A 306 5.49 -18.91 -30.76
C PRO A 306 4.66 -19.65 -31.82
N GLN A 307 3.38 -19.94 -31.56
CA GLN A 307 2.51 -20.58 -32.54
C GLN A 307 2.12 -19.60 -33.65
N TYR A 308 1.81 -18.34 -33.30
CA TYR A 308 1.56 -17.27 -34.26
C TYR A 308 2.75 -17.07 -35.21
N TRP A 309 3.97 -16.94 -34.67
CA TRP A 309 5.15 -16.67 -35.51
C TRP A 309 5.61 -17.83 -36.39
N ARG A 310 5.12 -19.06 -36.18
CA ARG A 310 5.34 -20.19 -37.10
C ARG A 310 4.52 -20.08 -38.38
N ALA A 311 3.31 -19.52 -38.28
CA ALA A 311 2.38 -19.33 -39.39
C ALA A 311 1.70 -17.95 -39.25
N PRO A 312 2.45 -16.86 -39.48
CA PRO A 312 1.94 -15.52 -39.26
C PRO A 312 0.82 -15.19 -40.25
N PHE A 313 -0.22 -14.53 -39.76
CA PHE A 313 -1.32 -14.00 -40.55
C PHE A 313 -1.55 -12.53 -40.18
N LYS A 314 -2.15 -11.77 -41.09
CA LYS A 314 -2.47 -10.34 -40.87
C LYS A 314 -3.97 -10.16 -40.72
N ALA A 315 -4.38 -9.03 -40.16
CA ALA A 315 -5.77 -8.61 -40.19
C ALA A 315 -6.20 -8.35 -41.64
N VAL A 316 -7.35 -8.91 -42.02
CA VAL A 316 -7.97 -8.70 -43.33
C VAL A 316 -8.67 -7.34 -43.33
N MET A 317 -9.42 -7.07 -42.26
CA MET A 317 -10.04 -5.77 -42.02
C MET A 317 -9.70 -5.30 -40.60
N ASN A 318 -9.36 -4.02 -40.50
CA ASN A 318 -9.02 -3.39 -39.23
C ASN A 318 -10.23 -2.66 -38.66
N SER A 319 -10.18 -2.37 -37.36
CA SER A 319 -11.26 -1.68 -36.66
C SER A 319 -11.67 -0.31 -37.23
N ARG A 320 -10.81 0.35 -38.04
CA ARG A 320 -11.17 1.60 -38.75
C ARG A 320 -12.13 1.41 -39.93
N GLN A 321 -12.24 0.20 -40.47
CA GLN A 321 -13.09 -0.13 -41.62
C GLN A 321 -14.48 -0.63 -41.20
N THR A 322 -14.81 -0.60 -39.91
CA THR A 322 -16.14 -0.97 -39.41
C THR A 322 -17.17 0.08 -39.83
N GLN A 323 -18.31 -0.37 -40.33
CA GLN A 323 -19.47 0.45 -40.67
C GLN A 323 -20.57 0.26 -39.62
N GLU A 324 -21.48 1.23 -39.53
CA GLU A 324 -22.61 1.19 -38.60
C GLU A 324 -23.85 0.56 -39.27
N PHE A 325 -24.46 -0.38 -38.56
CA PHE A 325 -25.71 -1.03 -38.90
C PHE A 325 -26.74 -0.77 -37.80
N VAL A 326 -28.02 -0.77 -38.15
CA VAL A 326 -29.15 -0.72 -37.22
C VAL A 326 -29.78 -2.11 -37.16
N VAL A 327 -30.07 -2.58 -35.96
CA VAL A 327 -30.80 -3.83 -35.72
C VAL A 327 -32.29 -3.60 -35.96
N LEU A 328 -32.86 -4.29 -36.95
CA LEU A 328 -34.26 -4.17 -37.34
C LEU A 328 -35.16 -5.17 -36.62
N ASN A 329 -34.70 -6.43 -36.48
CA ASN A 329 -35.40 -7.51 -35.78
C ASN A 329 -34.39 -8.43 -35.05
N GLY A 330 -34.84 -9.12 -34.01
CA GLY A 330 -34.00 -9.95 -33.14
C GLY A 330 -33.43 -9.18 -31.93
N PRO A 331 -32.59 -9.80 -31.08
CA PRO A 331 -31.92 -11.08 -31.26
C PRO A 331 -32.79 -12.31 -30.95
N ASP A 332 -32.92 -13.19 -31.93
CA ASP A 332 -33.49 -14.52 -31.71
C ASP A 332 -32.39 -15.48 -31.24
N ALA A 333 -32.56 -16.05 -30.05
CA ALA A 333 -31.58 -16.96 -29.48
C ALA A 333 -31.53 -18.27 -30.27
N VAL A 334 -30.37 -18.60 -30.81
CA VAL A 334 -30.16 -19.83 -31.58
C VAL A 334 -29.95 -21.01 -30.62
N HIS A 335 -30.99 -21.82 -30.42
CA HIS A 335 -30.93 -23.00 -29.57
C HIS A 335 -30.39 -24.20 -30.37
N GLY A 336 -29.22 -24.74 -29.99
CA GLY A 336 -28.82 -26.09 -30.42
C GLY A 336 -27.46 -26.28 -31.10
N ALA A 337 -26.60 -25.27 -31.25
CA ALA A 337 -25.26 -25.48 -31.80
C ALA A 337 -24.21 -24.51 -31.22
N GLY A 338 -23.61 -24.89 -30.10
CA GLY A 338 -22.55 -24.13 -29.43
C GLY A 338 -23.01 -23.62 -28.07
N GLY A 339 -22.57 -24.31 -27.02
CA GLY A 339 -22.94 -23.99 -25.64
C GLY A 339 -22.55 -22.55 -25.26
N VAL A 340 -23.32 -21.99 -24.33
CA VAL A 340 -22.98 -20.78 -23.58
C VAL A 340 -21.49 -20.81 -23.22
N GLN A 341 -20.71 -19.82 -23.67
CA GLN A 341 -19.33 -19.71 -23.20
C GLN A 341 -19.33 -19.56 -21.68
N SER A 342 -18.44 -20.27 -20.99
CA SER A 342 -18.40 -20.33 -19.51
C SER A 342 -18.20 -18.97 -18.82
N ASN A 343 -17.96 -17.90 -19.59
CA ASN A 343 -17.74 -16.53 -19.13
C ASN A 343 -18.95 -15.59 -19.30
N GLY A 344 -20.08 -16.04 -19.85
CA GLY A 344 -21.35 -15.27 -19.87
C GLY A 344 -21.38 -13.96 -20.69
N LYS A 345 -20.26 -13.50 -21.27
CA LYS A 345 -20.18 -12.23 -22.03
C LYS A 345 -20.80 -12.29 -23.42
N PHE A 346 -20.72 -13.43 -24.10
CA PHE A 346 -21.21 -13.60 -25.46
C PHE A 346 -22.31 -14.65 -25.54
N GLY A 347 -23.32 -14.39 -26.36
CA GLY A 347 -24.45 -15.25 -26.61
C GLY A 347 -24.71 -15.35 -28.11
N LEU A 348 -24.94 -16.56 -28.61
CA LEU A 348 -25.22 -16.74 -30.03
C LEU A 348 -26.67 -16.32 -30.33
N ALA A 349 -26.82 -15.39 -31.26
CA ALA A 349 -28.13 -14.94 -31.73
C ALA A 349 -28.13 -14.67 -33.23
N GLU A 350 -29.32 -14.64 -33.79
CA GLU A 350 -29.59 -14.24 -35.16
C GLU A 350 -30.32 -12.90 -35.16
N VAL A 351 -29.85 -11.97 -36.00
CA VAL A 351 -30.38 -10.60 -36.09
C VAL A 351 -30.52 -10.17 -37.54
N ASP A 352 -31.55 -9.37 -37.80
CA ASP A 352 -31.72 -8.68 -39.09
C ASP A 352 -31.17 -7.27 -38.97
N VAL A 353 -30.30 -6.89 -39.89
CA VAL A 353 -29.59 -5.60 -39.84
C VAL A 353 -29.64 -4.87 -41.18
N ALA A 354 -29.72 -3.55 -41.12
CA ALA A 354 -29.56 -2.67 -42.27
C ALA A 354 -28.46 -1.65 -42.01
N LYS A 355 -27.78 -1.14 -43.04
CA LYS A 355 -26.77 -0.10 -42.84
C LYS A 355 -27.43 1.21 -42.44
N VAL A 356 -26.83 1.94 -41.51
CA VAL A 356 -27.31 3.28 -41.11
C VAL A 356 -27.36 4.22 -42.32
N ALA A 357 -26.38 4.12 -43.23
CA ALA A 357 -26.31 4.96 -44.43
C ALA A 357 -27.39 4.63 -45.48
N ASP A 358 -27.90 3.40 -45.50
CA ASP A 358 -28.93 2.96 -46.45
C ASP A 358 -30.35 3.19 -45.89
N LEU A 359 -30.47 3.39 -44.58
CA LEU A 359 -31.75 3.56 -43.90
C LEU A 359 -32.47 4.82 -44.37
N GLY A 360 -33.64 4.64 -45.01
CA GLY A 360 -34.45 5.72 -45.57
C GLY A 360 -34.10 6.10 -47.02
N ALA A 361 -33.05 5.51 -47.59
CA ALA A 361 -32.72 5.62 -49.02
C ALA A 361 -33.06 4.34 -49.79
N ASN A 362 -32.77 3.18 -49.20
CA ASN A 362 -32.86 1.87 -49.84
C ASN A 362 -33.53 0.84 -48.89
N ASP A 363 -34.20 -0.18 -49.45
CA ASP A 363 -34.82 -1.28 -48.67
C ASP A 363 -33.88 -2.51 -48.52
N HIS A 364 -32.56 -2.31 -48.69
CA HIS A 364 -31.58 -3.38 -48.55
C HIS A 364 -31.37 -3.75 -47.08
N GLN A 365 -31.75 -4.98 -46.72
CA GLN A 365 -31.55 -5.55 -45.40
C GLN A 365 -30.78 -6.87 -45.49
N TYR A 366 -29.91 -7.12 -44.51
CA TYR A 366 -29.22 -8.39 -44.31
C TYR A 366 -30.02 -9.19 -43.30
N VAL A 367 -30.69 -10.23 -43.78
CA VAL A 367 -31.58 -11.09 -42.99
C VAL A 367 -30.78 -12.28 -42.44
N GLY A 368 -31.02 -12.63 -41.17
CA GLY A 368 -30.47 -13.85 -40.57
C GLY A 368 -28.98 -13.79 -40.25
N VAL A 369 -28.45 -12.63 -39.86
CA VAL A 369 -27.03 -12.47 -39.54
C VAL A 369 -26.73 -13.07 -38.17
N ARG A 370 -25.95 -14.16 -38.14
CA ARG A 370 -25.49 -14.79 -36.89
C ARG A 370 -24.39 -13.98 -36.22
N THR A 371 -24.58 -13.72 -34.93
CA THR A 371 -23.67 -12.91 -34.13
C THR A 371 -23.45 -13.49 -32.74
N HIS A 372 -22.28 -13.17 -32.18
CA HIS A 372 -21.88 -13.48 -30.81
C HIS A 372 -22.41 -12.45 -29.78
N LEU A 373 -23.06 -11.38 -30.24
CA LEU A 373 -23.55 -10.26 -29.41
C LEU A 373 -24.98 -10.44 -28.90
N GLY A 374 -25.51 -11.67 -28.85
CA GLY A 374 -26.92 -11.93 -28.58
C GLY A 374 -27.46 -11.40 -27.26
N TYR A 375 -26.64 -11.33 -26.19
CA TYR A 375 -27.07 -10.76 -24.91
C TYR A 375 -27.04 -9.22 -24.87
N LEU A 376 -26.35 -8.58 -25.82
CA LEU A 376 -26.08 -7.14 -25.80
C LEU A 376 -27.01 -6.34 -26.72
N LEU A 377 -27.50 -6.96 -27.79
CA LEU A 377 -28.30 -6.30 -28.81
C LEU A 377 -29.77 -6.30 -28.46
N LYS A 378 -30.46 -5.19 -28.78
CA LYS A 378 -31.91 -5.07 -28.81
C LYS A 378 -32.32 -4.48 -30.16
N THR A 379 -33.58 -4.66 -30.54
CA THR A 379 -34.16 -3.99 -31.70
C THR A 379 -34.00 -2.48 -31.60
N GLY A 380 -33.57 -1.82 -32.69
CA GLY A 380 -33.32 -0.38 -32.74
C GLY A 380 -31.89 0.04 -32.33
N ASP A 381 -31.07 -0.88 -31.84
CA ASP A 381 -29.67 -0.57 -31.50
C ASP A 381 -28.79 -0.38 -32.74
N THR A 382 -27.80 0.51 -32.61
CA THR A 382 -26.70 0.66 -33.57
C THR A 382 -25.54 -0.28 -33.25
N VAL A 383 -25.02 -0.97 -34.25
CA VAL A 383 -23.94 -1.95 -34.13
C VAL A 383 -22.85 -1.68 -35.16
N ALA A 384 -21.59 -1.84 -34.77
CA ALA A 384 -20.46 -1.74 -35.68
C ALA A 384 -20.12 -3.13 -36.24
N GLY A 385 -19.97 -3.22 -37.56
CA GLY A 385 -19.68 -4.48 -38.25
C GLY A 385 -18.85 -4.28 -39.51
N TYR A 386 -18.33 -5.38 -40.03
CA TYR A 386 -17.67 -5.44 -41.32
C TYR A 386 -18.68 -5.89 -42.39
N ASP A 387 -18.75 -5.12 -43.47
CA ASP A 387 -19.47 -5.49 -44.68
C ASP A 387 -18.51 -6.19 -45.64
N LEU A 388 -18.66 -7.51 -45.78
CA LEU A 388 -17.85 -8.33 -46.67
C LEU A 388 -18.43 -8.39 -48.09
N ALA A 389 -19.72 -8.13 -48.26
CA ALA A 389 -20.37 -8.17 -49.57
C ALA A 389 -19.83 -7.07 -50.51
N ASN A 390 -19.51 -5.89 -49.97
CA ASN A 390 -18.99 -4.76 -50.74
C ASN A 390 -17.48 -4.54 -50.57
N ALA A 391 -16.79 -5.35 -49.78
CA ALA A 391 -15.37 -5.19 -49.54
C ALA A 391 -14.52 -5.91 -50.60
N ASN A 392 -13.69 -5.15 -51.33
CA ASN A 392 -12.70 -5.72 -52.24
C ASN A 392 -11.37 -5.91 -51.49
N LEU A 393 -11.14 -7.13 -51.00
CA LEU A 393 -10.00 -7.49 -50.14
C LEU A 393 -9.09 -8.46 -50.90
N ALA A 394 -7.80 -8.14 -50.98
CA ALA A 394 -6.80 -9.01 -51.60
C ALA A 394 -6.16 -9.92 -50.55
N ASP A 395 -6.74 -11.09 -50.29
CA ASP A 395 -6.19 -12.11 -49.39
C ASP A 395 -6.45 -13.53 -49.93
N GLU A 396 -5.37 -14.30 -50.14
CA GLU A 396 -5.41 -15.66 -50.72
C GLU A 396 -6.18 -16.67 -49.84
N ALA A 397 -6.18 -16.48 -48.51
CA ALA A 397 -6.96 -17.32 -47.60
C ALA A 397 -8.45 -16.98 -47.69
N LEU A 398 -8.78 -15.70 -47.83
CA LEU A 398 -10.15 -15.24 -48.01
C LEU A 398 -10.73 -15.69 -49.36
N ASP A 399 -10.00 -15.54 -50.46
CA ASP A 399 -10.45 -15.96 -51.80
C ASP A 399 -10.83 -17.44 -51.84
N ARG A 400 -10.04 -18.29 -51.17
CA ARG A 400 -10.34 -19.73 -50.99
C ARG A 400 -11.54 -19.98 -50.09
N ALA A 401 -11.78 -19.13 -49.10
CA ALA A 401 -12.97 -19.24 -48.24
C ALA A 401 -14.25 -18.83 -49.00
N VAL A 402 -14.17 -17.76 -49.79
CA VAL A 402 -15.26 -17.27 -50.66
C VAL A 402 -15.61 -18.31 -51.72
N ALA A 403 -14.61 -18.92 -52.37
CA ALA A 403 -14.82 -19.98 -53.37
C ALA A 403 -15.54 -21.22 -52.81
N ARG A 404 -15.50 -21.43 -51.48
CA ARG A 404 -16.21 -22.52 -50.79
C ARG A 404 -17.59 -22.13 -50.26
N GLY A 405 -18.03 -20.87 -50.46
CA GLY A 405 -19.27 -20.33 -49.90
C GLY A 405 -19.27 -20.27 -48.37
N ALA A 406 -18.09 -20.22 -47.74
CA ALA A 406 -17.96 -20.32 -46.29
C ALA A 406 -17.92 -18.96 -45.57
N THR A 407 -18.12 -17.85 -46.29
CA THR A 407 -18.01 -16.46 -45.78
C THR A 407 -19.40 -15.84 -45.59
N PRO A 408 -19.69 -15.19 -44.45
CA PRO A 408 -20.91 -14.40 -44.29
C PRO A 408 -20.81 -13.06 -45.04
N ASP A 409 -21.96 -12.47 -45.35
CA ASP A 409 -22.01 -11.14 -45.99
C ASP A 409 -21.67 -10.01 -45.02
N VAL A 410 -22.08 -10.15 -43.76
CA VAL A 410 -21.84 -9.17 -42.69
C VAL A 410 -21.32 -9.87 -41.44
N VAL A 411 -20.34 -9.26 -40.77
CA VAL A 411 -19.82 -9.69 -39.48
C VAL A 411 -19.97 -8.58 -38.46
N LEU A 412 -20.83 -8.77 -37.46
CA LEU A 412 -21.02 -7.82 -36.36
C LEU A 412 -19.92 -7.98 -35.31
N VAL A 413 -19.35 -6.85 -34.86
CA VAL A 413 -18.15 -6.82 -34.00
C VAL A 413 -18.48 -6.33 -32.60
N ARG A 414 -19.14 -5.17 -32.48
CA ARG A 414 -19.52 -4.56 -31.20
C ARG A 414 -20.80 -3.72 -31.33
N LYS A 415 -21.45 -3.40 -30.21
CA LYS A 415 -22.51 -2.38 -30.17
C LYS A 415 -21.87 -1.00 -30.32
N SER A 416 -22.44 -0.13 -31.16
CA SER A 416 -21.96 1.25 -31.35
C SER A 416 -22.82 2.21 -30.52
N TYR A 417 -22.18 3.07 -29.73
CA TYR A 417 -22.82 4.15 -28.97
C TYR A 417 -22.55 5.53 -29.57
N GLU A 418 -21.96 5.58 -30.77
CA GLU A 418 -21.47 6.79 -31.44
C GLU A 418 -22.54 7.88 -31.55
N ARG A 419 -23.76 7.53 -31.96
CA ARG A 419 -24.90 8.45 -32.04
C ARG A 419 -25.18 9.15 -30.70
N ARG A 420 -25.14 8.39 -29.61
CA ARG A 420 -25.37 8.89 -28.25
C ARG A 420 -24.16 9.68 -27.71
N ARG A 421 -22.93 9.27 -28.06
CA ARG A 421 -21.71 10.02 -27.74
C ARG A 421 -21.69 11.39 -28.42
N ARG A 422 -22.08 11.48 -29.69
CA ARG A 422 -22.19 12.77 -30.39
C ARG A 422 -23.19 13.70 -29.73
N ALA A 423 -24.33 13.17 -29.26
CA ALA A 423 -25.30 13.94 -28.49
C ALA A 423 -24.69 14.46 -27.17
N ARG A 424 -23.96 13.61 -26.43
CA ARG A 424 -23.22 13.99 -25.21
C ARG A 424 -22.18 15.09 -25.47
N HIS A 425 -21.39 14.97 -26.53
CA HIS A 425 -20.41 16.00 -26.92
C HIS A 425 -21.09 17.31 -27.34
N ALA A 426 -22.23 17.26 -28.03
CA ALA A 426 -23.00 18.45 -28.38
C ALA A 426 -23.55 19.18 -27.13
N ARG A 427 -23.80 18.45 -26.03
CA ARG A 427 -24.15 19.01 -24.71
C ARG A 427 -22.96 19.56 -23.92
N GLY A 428 -21.73 19.44 -24.44
CA GLY A 428 -20.51 19.94 -23.79
C GLY A 428 -20.02 19.11 -22.60
N GLU A 429 -20.56 17.90 -22.40
CA GLU A 429 -20.16 16.99 -21.33
C GLU A 429 -18.78 16.38 -21.64
N ARG A 430 -17.77 16.66 -20.82
CA ARG A 430 -16.42 16.05 -20.89
C ARG A 430 -16.30 14.86 -19.93
N ARG A 431 -15.37 13.93 -20.21
CA ARG A 431 -15.05 12.82 -19.28
C ARG A 431 -14.50 13.36 -17.96
N ALA A 432 -14.91 12.79 -16.84
CA ALA A 432 -14.42 13.13 -15.51
C ALA A 432 -13.05 12.51 -15.15
N TRP A 433 -12.41 11.83 -16.11
CA TRP A 433 -11.21 11.04 -15.90
C TRP A 433 -10.23 11.14 -17.06
N LYS A 434 -8.95 10.94 -16.75
CA LYS A 434 -7.82 10.99 -17.69
C LYS A 434 -6.83 9.83 -17.45
N LEU A 435 -6.03 9.54 -18.47
CA LEU A 435 -4.93 8.59 -18.39
C LEU A 435 -3.59 9.31 -18.23
N LYS A 436 -2.66 8.67 -17.51
CA LYS A 436 -1.26 9.12 -17.49
C LYS A 436 -0.55 8.67 -18.75
N ARG A 437 0.45 9.43 -19.16
CA ARG A 437 1.28 9.17 -20.34
C ARG A 437 2.73 9.00 -19.91
N LEU A 438 3.46 8.16 -20.63
CA LEU A 438 4.91 8.10 -20.51
C LEU A 438 5.50 9.39 -21.07
N ASN A 439 6.49 9.94 -20.38
CA ASN A 439 7.26 11.07 -20.86
C ASN A 439 8.19 10.58 -21.99
N MET A 440 7.73 10.66 -23.23
CA MET A 440 8.50 10.28 -24.41
C MET A 440 9.16 11.52 -25.02
N GLU A 441 10.47 11.45 -25.25
CA GLU A 441 11.17 12.45 -26.05
C GLU A 441 10.95 12.15 -27.54
N ALA A 442 10.78 13.20 -28.35
CA ALA A 442 10.77 13.04 -29.81
C ALA A 442 12.15 12.56 -30.28
N GLY A 443 12.18 11.61 -31.22
CA GLY A 443 13.44 11.13 -31.79
C GLY A 443 14.18 12.25 -32.55
N GLU A 444 15.52 12.23 -32.50
CA GLU A 444 16.41 13.20 -33.18
C GLU A 444 16.17 13.28 -34.72
N GLU A 445 15.59 12.24 -35.33
CA GLU A 445 15.19 12.25 -36.74
C GLU A 445 13.97 13.14 -37.03
N GLU A 446 13.05 13.32 -36.08
CA GLU A 446 11.94 14.29 -36.22
C GLU A 446 12.41 15.73 -35.99
N GLU A 447 13.39 15.97 -35.12
CA GLU A 447 14.00 17.30 -34.93
C GLU A 447 14.73 17.77 -36.19
N GLY A 448 15.44 16.88 -36.88
CA GLY A 448 16.06 17.17 -38.18
C GLY A 448 15.04 17.43 -39.30
N ALA A 449 13.90 16.73 -39.27
CA ALA A 449 12.81 16.93 -40.23
C ALA A 449 11.96 18.19 -39.95
N ALA A 450 11.88 18.64 -38.69
CA ALA A 450 11.18 19.86 -38.28
C ALA A 450 11.81 21.15 -38.87
N MET A 451 13.08 21.08 -39.29
CA MET A 451 13.77 22.18 -39.97
C MET A 451 13.35 22.32 -41.45
N GLN A 452 12.78 21.29 -42.08
CA GLN A 452 12.20 21.37 -43.44
C GLN A 452 10.74 21.83 -43.41
N ARG A 453 10.58 23.16 -43.38
CA ARG A 453 9.31 23.87 -43.28
C ARG A 453 8.34 23.55 -44.43
N GLY A 454 7.17 23.00 -44.11
CA GLY A 454 6.00 22.96 -45.00
C GLY A 454 5.31 21.60 -45.06
N THR A 455 5.89 20.64 -45.78
CA THR A 455 5.26 19.32 -46.04
C THR A 455 5.47 18.33 -44.90
N ALA A 456 6.64 18.35 -44.24
CA ALA A 456 6.93 17.49 -43.08
C ALA A 456 6.06 17.88 -41.87
N ALA A 457 5.93 19.18 -41.59
CA ALA A 457 5.07 19.69 -40.52
C ALA A 457 3.59 19.33 -40.73
N ARG A 458 3.08 19.42 -41.97
CA ARG A 458 1.70 19.03 -42.29
C ARG A 458 1.47 17.52 -42.12
N ARG A 459 2.46 16.68 -42.46
CA ARG A 459 2.42 15.23 -42.22
C ARG A 459 2.49 14.89 -40.73
N ALA A 460 3.32 15.59 -39.97
CA ALA A 460 3.42 15.42 -38.52
C ALA A 460 2.11 15.82 -37.82
N ALA A 461 1.50 16.95 -38.23
CA ALA A 461 0.19 17.37 -37.72
C ALA A 461 -0.92 16.35 -38.03
N ALA A 462 -0.97 15.83 -39.27
CA ALA A 462 -1.92 14.78 -39.65
C ALA A 462 -1.68 13.48 -38.88
N ALA A 463 -0.43 13.09 -38.62
CA ALA A 463 -0.10 11.92 -37.82
C ALA A 463 -0.51 12.09 -36.34
N ALA A 464 -0.35 13.30 -35.79
CA ALA A 464 -0.78 13.62 -34.43
C ALA A 464 -2.31 13.59 -34.30
N GLU A 465 -3.05 14.12 -35.27
CA GLU A 465 -4.51 14.08 -35.31
C GLU A 465 -5.04 12.63 -35.37
N VAL A 466 -4.43 11.81 -36.22
CA VAL A 466 -4.74 10.37 -36.31
C VAL A 466 -4.43 9.65 -34.99
N SER A 467 -3.32 9.97 -34.33
CA SER A 467 -2.98 9.40 -33.03
C SER A 467 -3.94 9.83 -31.92
N ALA A 468 -4.46 11.06 -31.98
CA ALA A 468 -5.46 11.56 -31.04
C ALA A 468 -6.80 10.84 -31.23
N ALA A 469 -7.23 10.64 -32.48
CA ALA A 469 -8.44 9.86 -32.79
C ALA A 469 -8.32 8.39 -32.33
N ASP A 470 -7.16 7.76 -32.51
CA ASP A 470 -6.92 6.40 -32.00
C ASP A 470 -6.93 6.35 -30.47
N MET A 471 -6.43 7.39 -29.80
CA MET A 471 -6.47 7.50 -28.34
C MET A 471 -7.89 7.65 -27.83
N GLU A 472 -8.68 8.52 -28.47
CA GLU A 472 -10.07 8.74 -28.12
C GLU A 472 -10.87 7.44 -28.20
N ARG A 473 -10.68 6.68 -29.28
CA ARG A 473 -11.28 5.36 -29.43
C ARG A 473 -10.83 4.37 -28.34
N PHE A 474 -9.56 4.41 -27.94
CA PHE A 474 -9.06 3.58 -26.83
C PHE A 474 -9.72 3.97 -25.49
N MET A 475 -9.96 5.25 -25.25
CA MET A 475 -10.68 5.72 -24.06
C MET A 475 -12.12 5.20 -24.04
N GLU A 476 -12.80 5.20 -25.18
CA GLU A 476 -14.14 4.63 -25.31
C GLU A 476 -14.18 3.12 -25.02
N GLU A 477 -13.17 2.37 -25.47
CA GLU A 477 -13.08 0.94 -25.15
C GLU A 477 -12.97 0.68 -23.64
N LEU A 478 -12.27 1.55 -22.90
CA LEU A 478 -12.17 1.45 -21.45
C LEU A 478 -13.50 1.75 -20.76
N GLU A 479 -14.34 2.62 -21.34
CA GLU A 479 -15.71 2.85 -20.88
C GLU A 479 -16.60 1.63 -21.15
N GLU A 480 -16.42 0.96 -22.29
CA GLU A 480 -17.25 -0.19 -22.69
C GLU A 480 -16.86 -1.51 -22.01
N ASP A 481 -15.56 -1.76 -21.76
CA ASP A 481 -15.07 -3.05 -21.28
C ASP A 481 -14.49 -3.03 -19.85
N GLU A 482 -15.26 -3.60 -18.93
CA GLU A 482 -14.87 -3.77 -17.52
C GLU A 482 -13.57 -4.60 -17.35
N ASP A 483 -13.35 -5.63 -18.18
CA ASP A 483 -12.15 -6.47 -18.10
C ASP A 483 -10.87 -5.69 -18.43
N MET A 484 -10.96 -4.77 -19.40
CA MET A 484 -9.84 -3.93 -19.82
C MET A 484 -9.61 -2.82 -18.80
N ARG A 485 -10.69 -2.22 -18.29
CA ARG A 485 -10.68 -1.16 -17.29
C ARG A 485 -10.02 -1.61 -15.98
N ALA A 486 -10.33 -2.81 -15.49
CA ALA A 486 -9.72 -3.37 -14.29
C ALA A 486 -8.17 -3.50 -14.38
N ARG A 487 -7.63 -3.56 -15.60
CA ARG A 487 -6.20 -3.70 -15.86
C ARG A 487 -5.49 -2.36 -16.01
N VAL A 488 -6.20 -1.27 -16.23
CA VAL A 488 -5.65 0.09 -16.36
C VAL A 488 -5.79 0.86 -15.04
N ALA A 489 -4.97 1.89 -14.82
CA ALA A 489 -5.12 2.83 -13.72
C ALA A 489 -5.76 4.11 -14.26
N LEU A 490 -6.97 4.43 -13.78
CA LEU A 490 -7.72 5.63 -14.19
C LEU A 490 -7.52 6.73 -13.16
N TYR A 491 -7.29 7.95 -13.62
CA TYR A 491 -7.09 9.11 -12.74
C TYR A 491 -8.22 10.09 -12.93
N ARG A 492 -8.60 10.76 -11.84
CA ARG A 492 -9.58 11.84 -11.90
C ARG A 492 -9.01 13.04 -12.65
N ASP A 493 -9.84 13.64 -13.50
CA ASP A 493 -9.48 14.90 -14.16
C ASP A 493 -9.73 16.08 -13.20
N PRO A 494 -8.70 16.85 -12.81
CA PRO A 494 -8.86 18.00 -11.92
C PRO A 494 -9.70 19.13 -12.54
N ASP A 495 -9.76 19.22 -13.87
CA ASP A 495 -10.43 20.32 -14.58
C ASP A 495 -11.97 20.16 -14.63
N VAL A 496 -12.50 19.03 -14.14
CA VAL A 496 -13.94 18.74 -14.13
C VAL A 496 -14.56 18.94 -12.75
N ASP A 497 -15.39 19.97 -12.62
CA ASP A 497 -16.27 20.22 -11.47
C ASP A 497 -17.28 19.06 -11.29
N LEU A 498 -17.03 18.17 -10.32
CA LEU A 498 -17.91 17.02 -10.03
C LEU A 498 -19.35 17.45 -9.72
N THR A 499 -19.56 18.59 -9.08
CA THR A 499 -20.88 19.13 -8.75
C THR A 499 -21.69 19.50 -10.00
N LYS A 500 -21.04 20.02 -11.04
CA LYS A 500 -21.70 20.30 -12.34
C LYS A 500 -21.92 19.03 -13.13
N HIS A 501 -20.98 18.08 -13.09
CA HIS A 501 -21.12 16.78 -13.76
C HIS A 501 -22.27 15.95 -13.17
N MET A 502 -22.42 15.92 -11.83
CA MET A 502 -23.54 15.28 -11.14
C MET A 502 -24.87 16.01 -11.37
N ALA A 503 -24.86 17.35 -11.43
CA ALA A 503 -26.05 18.14 -11.74
C ALA A 503 -26.53 17.89 -13.19
N GLY A 504 -25.61 17.82 -14.15
CA GLY A 504 -25.91 17.48 -15.55
C GLY A 504 -26.51 16.08 -15.71
N LEU A 505 -25.98 15.09 -14.99
CA LEU A 505 -26.55 13.74 -14.94
C LEU A 505 -27.98 13.74 -14.35
N SER A 506 -28.24 14.53 -13.30
CA SER A 506 -29.57 14.63 -12.68
C SER A 506 -30.61 15.40 -13.50
N LEU A 507 -30.18 16.38 -14.30
CA LEU A 507 -31.05 17.13 -15.21
C LEU A 507 -31.46 16.30 -16.43
N ALA A 508 -30.56 15.43 -16.93
CA ALA A 508 -30.88 14.48 -18.00
C ALA A 508 -31.93 13.42 -17.58
N MET A 509 -32.12 13.18 -16.28
CA MET A 509 -33.16 12.28 -15.75
C MET A 509 -34.55 12.93 -15.66
N SER A 510 -34.70 14.22 -16.02
CA SER A 510 -35.96 14.97 -15.91
C SER A 510 -36.71 15.17 -17.23
N GLU A 511 -36.19 14.63 -18.33
CA GLU A 511 -36.88 14.60 -19.63
C GLU A 511 -37.46 13.20 -19.87
N ASP A 512 -38.78 13.13 -20.03
CA ASP A 512 -39.60 11.92 -20.19
C ASP A 512 -39.31 11.17 -21.50
N ASP A 513 -38.34 10.24 -21.51
CA ASP A 513 -38.24 9.18 -22.52
C ASP A 513 -37.95 7.83 -21.82
N GLU A 514 -38.99 7.04 -21.59
CA GLU A 514 -39.00 5.77 -20.83
C GLU A 514 -38.31 4.57 -21.54
N SER A 515 -37.35 4.81 -22.45
CA SER A 515 -36.56 3.71 -23.01
C SER A 515 -35.21 4.16 -23.55
N GLU A 516 -34.14 4.20 -22.76
CA GLU A 516 -32.78 4.22 -23.35
C GLU A 516 -31.69 3.76 -22.38
N ASP A 517 -30.96 2.70 -22.76
CA ASP A 517 -29.76 2.23 -22.06
C ASP A 517 -28.68 3.35 -22.09
N ASP A 518 -28.32 3.88 -20.92
CA ASP A 518 -27.27 4.91 -20.78
C ASP A 518 -25.94 4.47 -21.43
N VAL A 519 -25.25 5.39 -22.11
CA VAL A 519 -23.90 5.14 -22.66
C VAL A 519 -22.97 4.72 -21.51
N PRO A 520 -22.26 3.58 -21.61
CA PRO A 520 -21.38 3.11 -20.54
C PRO A 520 -20.41 4.21 -20.07
N THR A 521 -20.34 4.43 -18.75
CA THR A 521 -19.43 5.37 -18.12
C THR A 521 -18.56 4.67 -17.08
N VAL A 522 -17.40 5.27 -16.78
CA VAL A 522 -16.55 4.81 -15.69
C VAL A 522 -17.14 5.30 -14.36
N PRO A 523 -17.40 4.41 -13.40
CA PRO A 523 -17.90 4.81 -12.09
C PRO A 523 -16.83 5.61 -11.31
N LEU A 524 -17.27 6.64 -10.59
CA LEU A 524 -16.39 7.57 -9.89
C LEU A 524 -15.49 6.90 -8.83
N GLU A 525 -15.93 5.77 -8.27
CA GLU A 525 -15.17 5.01 -7.26
C GLU A 525 -13.93 4.31 -7.82
N GLU A 526 -13.85 4.12 -9.14
CA GLU A 526 -12.69 3.50 -9.80
C GLU A 526 -11.57 4.50 -10.12
N LEU A 527 -11.84 5.81 -9.94
CA LEU A 527 -10.88 6.87 -10.23
C LEU A 527 -9.91 7.08 -9.07
N LEU A 528 -8.62 7.02 -9.39
CA LEU A 528 -7.55 7.40 -8.47
C LEU A 528 -7.43 8.93 -8.41
N GLU A 529 -7.22 9.47 -7.22
CA GLU A 529 -6.85 10.87 -7.06
C GLU A 529 -5.39 11.07 -7.50
N ASP A 530 -5.16 12.04 -8.37
CA ASP A 530 -3.80 12.39 -8.78
C ASP A 530 -3.14 13.22 -7.67
N LEU A 531 -2.42 12.54 -6.76
CA LEU A 531 -1.75 13.16 -5.61
C LEU A 531 -0.74 14.27 -5.99
N VAL A 532 -0.38 14.41 -7.28
CA VAL A 532 0.51 15.46 -7.79
C VAL A 532 -0.21 16.82 -7.93
N ALA A 533 -1.54 16.84 -8.10
CA ALA A 533 -2.29 18.08 -8.33
C ALA A 533 -2.51 18.92 -7.05
N MET A 534 -2.13 18.45 -5.86
CA MET A 534 -2.18 19.23 -4.62
C MET A 534 -0.91 20.08 -4.36
N GLN A 535 0.06 20.11 -5.28
CA GLN A 535 1.30 20.89 -5.13
C GLN A 535 1.34 22.23 -5.88
N LEU A 536 0.21 22.76 -6.33
CA LEU A 536 0.16 24.09 -6.96
C LEU A 536 -1.03 24.90 -6.44
N GLU A 537 -0.84 25.56 -5.30
CA GLU A 537 -1.50 26.81 -4.90
C GLU A 537 -0.86 27.30 -3.58
N ASP A 538 0.43 27.63 -3.62
CA ASP A 538 1.01 28.58 -2.67
C ASP A 538 1.59 29.72 -3.51
N GLY A 539 0.96 30.89 -3.41
CA GLY A 539 1.37 32.09 -4.11
C GLY A 539 2.70 32.60 -3.57
N GLU A 540 3.68 32.73 -4.46
CA GLU A 540 4.85 33.57 -4.21
C GLU A 540 4.67 34.87 -4.99
N GLU A 541 4.51 35.95 -4.23
CA GLU A 541 4.59 37.32 -4.71
C GLU A 541 5.98 37.58 -5.35
N GLU A 542 5.97 38.23 -6.50
CA GLU A 542 7.17 38.72 -7.18
C GLU A 542 7.90 39.77 -6.33
N GLU A 543 9.17 39.52 -5.99
CA GLU A 543 10.18 40.58 -5.96
C GLU A 543 11.47 40.08 -6.64
N GLY A 544 11.88 40.81 -7.68
CA GLY A 544 12.95 40.40 -8.59
C GLY A 544 14.37 40.65 -8.08
N ALA A 545 15.28 39.73 -8.44
CA ALA A 545 16.67 40.04 -8.76
C ALA A 545 17.26 38.92 -9.64
N ALA A 546 18.06 39.32 -10.63
CA ALA A 546 18.41 38.56 -11.82
C ALA A 546 19.52 37.49 -11.67
N ALA A 547 19.43 36.50 -12.58
CA ALA A 547 20.49 35.73 -13.27
C ALA A 547 21.35 34.69 -12.51
N GLY A 548 21.29 33.43 -12.97
CA GLY A 548 22.30 32.40 -12.69
C GLY A 548 21.83 30.95 -12.93
N GLU A 549 22.24 30.39 -14.07
CA GLU A 549 22.04 29.04 -14.61
C GLU A 549 22.11 27.81 -13.66
N GLY A 550 21.41 26.72 -14.03
CA GLY A 550 21.91 25.35 -13.88
C GLY A 550 21.05 24.37 -13.06
N GLY A 551 20.23 23.57 -13.75
CA GLY A 551 19.39 22.51 -13.17
C GLY A 551 20.12 21.22 -12.77
N GLY A 552 19.42 20.37 -12.02
CA GLY A 552 19.79 18.97 -11.81
C GLY A 552 19.32 18.36 -10.48
N THR A 553 18.09 17.83 -10.42
CA THR A 553 17.59 17.05 -9.27
C THR A 553 17.89 15.56 -9.44
N ARG A 554 18.47 14.99 -8.37
CA ARG A 554 18.95 13.61 -8.23
C ARG A 554 17.83 12.65 -7.85
N ARG A 555 17.84 11.44 -8.42
CA ARG A 555 17.15 10.26 -7.87
C ARG A 555 18.16 9.29 -7.21
N ARG A 556 17.86 8.85 -5.98
CA ARG A 556 18.62 7.84 -5.20
C ARG A 556 18.03 6.43 -5.39
N PRO A 557 18.85 5.36 -5.34
CA PRO A 557 18.38 3.97 -5.40
C PRO A 557 18.19 3.36 -3.99
N VAL A 558 17.11 2.60 -3.79
CA VAL A 558 16.88 1.76 -2.59
C VAL A 558 17.06 0.28 -2.94
N ALA A 559 17.65 -0.44 -1.97
CA ALA A 559 18.22 -1.77 -2.09
C ALA A 559 17.23 -2.93 -1.93
N ARG A 560 17.59 -4.06 -2.55
CA ARG A 560 17.00 -5.40 -2.39
C ARG A 560 17.43 -6.04 -1.06
N ARG A 561 16.52 -6.79 -0.40
CA ARG A 561 16.84 -7.81 0.62
C ARG A 561 16.74 -9.22 0.02
N SER A 562 17.68 -10.08 0.40
CA SER A 562 17.65 -11.53 0.22
C SER A 562 17.47 -12.23 1.57
N ALA A 563 16.80 -13.39 1.55
CA ALA A 563 16.48 -14.24 2.70
C ALA A 563 17.37 -15.49 2.78
N ALA A 564 17.60 -15.99 4.01
CA ALA A 564 17.93 -17.37 4.43
C ALA A 564 18.08 -17.31 5.98
N VAL A 565 17.25 -17.92 6.85
CA VAL A 565 17.02 -19.34 7.23
C VAL A 565 18.29 -20.04 7.77
N ASP A 566 18.40 -20.19 9.10
CA ASP A 566 18.47 -21.51 9.78
C ASP A 566 18.53 -21.47 11.34
N ALA A 567 17.85 -22.50 11.88
CA ALA A 567 17.64 -23.13 13.19
C ALA A 567 18.34 -22.75 14.55
N ALA A 568 17.57 -23.07 15.60
CA ALA A 568 17.75 -23.06 17.08
C ALA A 568 18.72 -24.17 17.60
N PRO A 569 18.88 -24.50 18.93
CA PRO A 569 18.17 -24.04 20.14
C PRO A 569 19.04 -23.78 21.41
N GLY A 570 18.44 -23.23 22.47
CA GLY A 570 19.06 -23.23 23.81
C GLY A 570 18.40 -22.29 24.82
N SER A 571 17.69 -22.87 25.78
CA SER A 571 17.03 -22.20 26.90
C SER A 571 17.95 -21.27 27.69
N ARG A 572 17.46 -20.08 28.08
CA ARG A 572 17.60 -19.53 29.43
C ARG A 572 16.75 -18.27 29.60
N SER A 573 16.11 -18.22 30.76
CA SER A 573 15.20 -17.20 31.29
C SER A 573 15.71 -15.76 31.07
N CYS A 574 14.87 -14.87 30.54
CA CYS A 574 15.18 -13.45 30.41
C CYS A 574 14.11 -12.59 31.09
N ALA A 575 14.44 -12.07 32.26
CA ALA A 575 13.85 -10.85 32.79
C ALA A 575 14.35 -9.66 31.94
N PHE A 576 13.46 -8.98 31.21
CA PHE A 576 13.81 -7.82 30.39
C PHE A 576 13.52 -6.51 31.13
N PRO A 577 14.42 -5.51 31.06
CA PRO A 577 14.33 -4.29 31.85
C PRO A 577 13.22 -3.38 31.32
N TYR A 578 12.32 -3.03 32.24
CA TYR A 578 11.27 -2.04 32.07
C TYR A 578 11.89 -0.65 32.15
N PHE A 579 11.48 0.25 31.25
CA PHE A 579 11.70 1.71 31.14
C PHE A 579 12.18 2.04 29.73
N VAL A 580 11.64 3.10 29.13
CA VAL A 580 11.98 3.69 27.81
C VAL A 580 11.15 3.27 26.58
N VAL A 581 10.44 2.14 26.58
CA VAL A 581 9.75 1.64 25.35
C VAL A 581 8.54 2.47 24.82
N PRO A 582 7.70 3.20 25.57
CA PRO A 582 6.45 3.74 25.00
C PRO A 582 6.58 5.13 24.37
N ILE A 583 7.41 6.00 24.96
CA ILE A 583 7.53 7.41 24.54
C ILE A 583 8.34 7.53 23.25
N LEU A 584 9.40 6.72 23.11
CA LEU A 584 10.19 6.65 21.87
C LEU A 584 9.36 6.15 20.67
N PHE A 585 8.40 5.24 20.91
CA PHE A 585 7.58 4.68 19.84
C PHE A 585 6.43 5.60 19.40
N HIS A 586 5.93 6.48 20.28
CA HIS A 586 5.01 7.54 19.86
C HIS A 586 5.73 8.56 18.96
N SER A 587 6.96 8.93 19.30
CA SER A 587 7.81 9.82 18.48
C SER A 587 8.20 9.19 17.13
N LEU A 588 8.46 7.87 17.09
CA LEU A 588 8.63 7.10 15.85
C LEU A 588 7.35 7.01 15.00
N ALA A 589 6.17 6.90 15.62
CA ALA A 589 4.89 6.87 14.90
C ALA A 589 4.50 8.24 14.32
N VAL A 590 4.82 9.33 15.03
CA VAL A 590 4.67 10.71 14.57
C VAL A 590 5.69 11.01 13.45
N SER A 591 6.95 10.62 13.63
CA SER A 591 8.00 10.73 12.60
C SER A 591 7.70 9.90 11.35
N ALA A 592 7.08 8.73 11.48
CA ALA A 592 6.55 7.95 10.34
C ALA A 592 5.29 8.57 9.72
N GLY A 593 4.59 9.44 10.45
CA GLY A 593 3.46 10.23 9.96
C GLY A 593 3.89 11.38 9.06
N GLU A 594 4.96 12.10 9.43
CA GLU A 594 5.50 13.26 8.70
C GLU A 594 6.47 12.86 7.57
N ALA A 595 7.19 11.73 7.68
CA ALA A 595 8.13 11.28 6.64
C ALA A 595 7.47 10.69 5.37
N ALA A 596 6.15 10.80 5.22
CA ALA A 596 5.38 10.06 4.22
C ALA A 596 4.78 10.93 3.10
N GLU A 597 5.30 12.13 2.86
CA GLU A 597 4.87 12.96 1.72
C GLU A 597 5.65 12.72 0.43
N GLU A 598 6.70 11.89 0.43
CA GLU A 598 7.32 11.41 -0.82
C GLU A 598 7.87 9.98 -0.65
N SER A 599 7.12 8.92 -0.95
CA SER A 599 7.76 7.60 -1.05
C SER A 599 7.02 6.55 -1.90
N ASN A 600 7.84 5.74 -2.60
CA ASN A 600 7.51 4.57 -3.42
C ASN A 600 6.34 3.71 -2.90
N SER A 601 5.56 3.13 -3.82
CA SER A 601 4.44 2.19 -3.57
C SER A 601 4.73 1.07 -2.56
N TRP A 602 5.98 0.59 -2.49
CA TRP A 602 6.36 -0.43 -1.51
C TRP A 602 6.62 0.14 -0.11
N MET A 603 7.13 1.37 -0.02
CA MET A 603 7.31 2.07 1.26
C MET A 603 5.96 2.46 1.85
N SER A 604 4.99 2.91 1.05
CA SER A 604 3.63 3.16 1.55
C SER A 604 2.95 1.89 2.07
N THR A 605 3.14 0.75 1.39
CA THR A 605 2.64 -0.56 1.84
C THR A 605 3.33 -1.02 3.13
N LEU A 606 4.65 -0.85 3.24
CA LEU A 606 5.40 -1.15 4.46
C LEU A 606 5.02 -0.23 5.62
N THR A 607 4.87 1.07 5.37
CA THR A 607 4.43 2.06 6.35
C THR A 607 3.03 1.72 6.84
N LEU A 608 2.11 1.37 5.94
CA LEU A 608 0.77 0.92 6.31
C LEU A 608 0.82 -0.36 7.14
N GLY A 609 1.63 -1.36 6.73
CA GLY A 609 1.86 -2.57 7.50
C GLY A 609 2.44 -2.31 8.88
N ALA A 610 3.39 -1.38 9.00
CA ALA A 610 3.97 -0.94 10.27
C ALA A 610 2.95 -0.23 11.16
N LEU A 611 2.08 0.60 10.60
CA LEU A 611 0.98 1.24 11.34
C LEU A 611 0.00 0.20 11.89
N PHE A 612 -0.41 -0.81 11.10
CA PHE A 612 -1.22 -1.92 11.60
C PHE A 612 -0.51 -2.72 12.70
N GLY A 613 0.80 -2.99 12.53
CA GLY A 613 1.62 -3.65 13.55
C GLY A 613 1.69 -2.88 14.86
N LEU A 614 1.96 -1.57 14.80
CA LEU A 614 1.99 -0.68 15.97
C LEU A 614 0.61 -0.56 16.63
N TRP A 615 -0.45 -0.45 15.84
CA TRP A 615 -1.82 -0.40 16.34
C TRP A 615 -2.14 -1.64 17.17
N TYR A 616 -1.80 -2.83 16.67
CA TYR A 616 -2.04 -4.08 17.39
C TYR A 616 -1.14 -4.20 18.62
N LEU A 617 0.14 -3.85 18.49
CA LEU A 617 1.11 -3.91 19.59
C LEU A 617 0.69 -3.04 20.78
N PHE A 618 0.38 -1.76 20.54
CA PHE A 618 -0.07 -0.86 21.59
C PHE A 618 -1.40 -1.31 22.19
N ASN A 619 -2.30 -1.90 21.38
CA ASN A 619 -3.56 -2.43 21.91
C ASN A 619 -3.34 -3.66 22.81
N ILE A 620 -2.42 -4.56 22.46
CA ILE A 620 -2.04 -5.71 23.30
C ILE A 620 -1.48 -5.21 24.64
N TRP A 621 -0.51 -4.30 24.61
CA TRP A 621 0.09 -3.74 25.82
C TRP A 621 -0.93 -3.02 26.69
N PHE A 622 -1.79 -2.19 26.10
CA PHE A 622 -2.90 -1.57 26.82
C PHE A 622 -3.73 -2.62 27.56
N ASN A 623 -4.24 -3.65 26.88
CA ASN A 623 -5.11 -4.64 27.49
C ASN A 623 -4.41 -5.44 28.61
N ILE A 624 -3.13 -5.78 28.43
CA ILE A 624 -2.35 -6.49 29.44
C ILE A 624 -2.12 -5.62 30.67
N TYR A 625 -1.55 -4.43 30.51
CA TYR A 625 -1.23 -3.56 31.64
C TYR A 625 -2.48 -3.06 32.34
N ASN A 626 -3.54 -2.72 31.58
CA ASN A 626 -4.81 -2.30 32.13
C ASN A 626 -5.43 -3.41 33.00
N LYS A 627 -5.45 -4.67 32.53
CA LYS A 627 -5.93 -5.78 33.37
C LYS A 627 -5.07 -6.00 34.62
N GLN A 628 -3.75 -5.86 34.53
CA GLN A 628 -2.87 -5.96 35.70
C GLN A 628 -3.12 -4.84 36.72
N VAL A 629 -3.37 -3.61 36.25
CA VAL A 629 -3.73 -2.46 37.10
C VAL A 629 -5.07 -2.71 37.76
N LEU A 630 -6.10 -3.12 37.00
CA LEU A 630 -7.44 -3.39 37.54
C LEU A 630 -7.49 -4.58 38.50
N LYS A 631 -6.59 -5.56 38.38
CA LYS A 631 -6.42 -6.63 39.38
C LYS A 631 -5.87 -6.11 40.72
N ALA A 632 -5.01 -5.10 40.68
CA ALA A 632 -4.39 -4.52 41.88
C ALA A 632 -5.20 -3.35 42.47
N PHE A 633 -5.94 -2.63 41.63
CA PHE A 633 -6.76 -1.48 41.99
C PHE A 633 -8.12 -1.57 41.25
N PRO A 634 -9.14 -2.19 41.87
CA PRO A 634 -10.41 -2.55 41.22
C PRO A 634 -11.39 -1.37 41.09
N HIS A 635 -10.91 -0.20 40.68
CA HIS A 635 -11.68 1.03 40.47
C HIS A 635 -11.61 1.42 38.98
N PRO A 636 -12.41 0.79 38.10
CA PRO A 636 -12.32 0.97 36.66
C PRO A 636 -12.61 2.39 36.16
N LEU A 637 -13.51 3.15 36.80
CA LEU A 637 -13.82 4.52 36.36
C LEU A 637 -12.65 5.45 36.67
N THR A 638 -12.05 5.34 37.85
CA THR A 638 -10.87 6.12 38.25
C THR A 638 -9.66 5.80 37.35
N ILE A 639 -9.43 4.52 37.02
CA ILE A 639 -8.34 4.15 36.08
C ILE A 639 -8.61 4.67 34.66
N THR A 640 -9.86 4.69 34.21
CA THR A 640 -10.23 5.27 32.91
C THR A 640 -10.04 6.78 32.89
N ALA A 641 -10.41 7.49 33.97
CA ALA A 641 -10.16 8.92 34.11
C ALA A 641 -8.64 9.22 34.11
N PHE A 642 -7.83 8.38 34.78
CA PHE A 642 -6.37 8.50 34.74
C PHE A 642 -5.81 8.27 33.32
N GLN A 643 -6.36 7.35 32.54
CA GLN A 643 -5.96 7.14 31.14
C GLN A 643 -6.29 8.36 30.26
N PHE A 644 -7.46 8.99 30.45
CA PHE A 644 -7.79 10.23 29.75
C PHE A 644 -6.94 11.42 30.20
N LEU A 645 -6.55 11.47 31.48
CA LEU A 645 -5.60 12.47 31.98
C LEU A 645 -4.24 12.36 31.29
N VAL A 646 -3.70 11.14 31.19
CA VAL A 646 -2.45 10.88 30.47
C VAL A 646 -2.56 11.27 29.00
N GLY A 647 -3.65 10.90 28.32
CA GLY A 647 -3.89 11.29 26.93
C GLY A 647 -4.02 12.80 26.73
N SER A 648 -4.69 13.49 27.66
CA SER A 648 -4.83 14.95 27.66
C SER A 648 -3.47 15.64 27.86
N ALA A 649 -2.63 15.12 28.77
CA ALA A 649 -1.28 15.64 28.97
C ALA A 649 -0.43 15.47 27.71
N VAL A 650 -0.54 14.33 27.00
CA VAL A 650 0.17 14.12 25.72
C VAL A 650 -0.29 15.13 24.67
N ALA A 651 -1.61 15.34 24.52
CA ALA A 651 -2.16 16.31 23.56
C ALA A 651 -1.71 17.75 23.86
N ILE A 652 -1.79 18.18 25.13
CA ILE A 652 -1.33 19.51 25.55
C ILE A 652 0.18 19.66 25.33
N THR A 653 0.98 18.62 25.63
CA THR A 653 2.43 18.66 25.41
C THR A 653 2.76 18.76 23.91
N MET A 654 2.03 18.05 23.06
CA MET A 654 2.19 18.12 21.60
C MET A 654 1.94 19.55 21.07
N TRP A 655 0.88 20.21 21.53
CA TRP A 655 0.60 21.61 21.17
C TRP A 655 1.60 22.59 21.79
N ALA A 656 2.02 22.38 23.04
CA ALA A 656 2.98 23.24 23.73
C ALA A 656 4.37 23.20 23.07
N LEU A 657 4.81 22.02 22.62
CA LEU A 657 6.06 21.83 21.88
C LEU A 657 5.95 22.19 20.40
N ARG A 658 4.78 22.67 19.93
CA ARG A 658 4.47 22.98 18.53
C ARG A 658 4.76 21.82 17.56
N LEU A 659 4.61 20.58 18.03
CA LEU A 659 4.70 19.38 17.19
C LEU A 659 3.48 19.21 16.28
N HIS A 660 2.36 19.87 16.61
CA HIS A 660 1.17 19.94 15.78
C HIS A 660 0.46 21.28 16.02
N PRO A 661 -0.14 21.92 15.00
CA PRO A 661 -0.88 23.16 15.18
C PRO A 661 -2.01 23.00 16.18
N ALA A 662 -2.08 23.92 17.14
CA ALA A 662 -3.14 23.95 18.14
C ALA A 662 -4.49 24.29 17.48
N PRO A 663 -5.59 23.63 17.89
CA PRO A 663 -6.89 23.83 17.28
C PRO A 663 -7.47 25.21 17.58
N LYS A 664 -8.12 25.83 16.59
CA LYS A 664 -8.93 27.04 16.78
C LYS A 664 -10.29 26.63 17.39
N THR A 665 -10.40 26.61 18.71
CA THR A 665 -11.63 26.17 19.38
C THR A 665 -12.62 27.32 19.54
N THR A 666 -13.73 27.30 18.79
CA THR A 666 -14.91 28.14 19.08
C THR A 666 -15.87 27.38 20.02
N PRO A 667 -16.62 28.08 20.90
CA PRO A 667 -17.60 27.43 21.80
C PRO A 667 -18.65 26.59 21.06
N GLU A 668 -19.06 27.02 19.87
CA GLU A 668 -19.98 26.29 18.98
C GLU A 668 -19.38 24.97 18.49
N ALA A 669 -18.08 24.96 18.17
CA ALA A 669 -17.40 23.76 17.72
C ALA A 669 -17.22 22.73 18.86
N ILE A 670 -16.99 23.19 20.10
CA ILE A 670 -16.96 22.33 21.28
C ILE A 670 -18.35 21.74 21.57
N ALA A 671 -19.41 22.55 21.46
CA ALA A 671 -20.78 22.10 21.64
C ALA A 671 -21.15 21.00 20.63
N GLY A 672 -20.73 21.13 19.37
CA GLY A 672 -20.94 20.12 18.32
C GLY A 672 -20.22 18.78 18.57
N VAL A 673 -19.04 18.81 19.19
CA VAL A 673 -18.25 17.59 19.49
C VAL A 673 -18.66 16.94 20.83
N SER A 674 -19.34 17.68 21.71
CA SER A 674 -19.68 17.22 23.06
C SER A 674 -20.51 15.91 23.14
N PRO A 675 -21.52 15.64 22.28
CA PRO A 675 -22.27 14.38 22.34
C PRO A 675 -21.39 13.18 21.96
N LEU A 676 -20.47 13.39 21.03
CA LEU A 676 -19.51 12.39 20.59
C LEU A 676 -18.53 12.05 21.72
N ALA A 677 -18.07 13.06 22.46
CA ALA A 677 -17.20 12.88 23.63
C ALA A 677 -17.92 12.14 24.77
N ALA A 678 -19.18 12.46 25.06
CA ALA A 678 -19.96 11.76 26.10
C ALA A 678 -20.12 10.26 25.80
N VAL A 679 -20.51 9.91 24.58
CA VAL A 679 -20.67 8.51 24.18
C VAL A 679 -19.32 7.77 24.12
N HIS A 680 -18.25 8.45 23.69
CA HIS A 680 -16.89 7.91 23.74
C HIS A 680 -16.43 7.60 25.17
N THR A 681 -16.72 8.52 26.10
CA THR A 681 -16.40 8.37 27.53
C THR A 681 -17.10 7.16 28.12
N LEU A 682 -18.41 7.05 27.88
CA LEU A 682 -19.23 5.95 28.39
C LEU A 682 -18.77 4.60 27.84
N GLY A 683 -18.45 4.51 26.54
CA GLY A 683 -17.98 3.25 25.94
C GLY A 683 -16.64 2.75 26.47
N ASN A 684 -15.70 3.67 26.73
CA ASN A 684 -14.41 3.32 27.33
C ASN A 684 -14.55 2.94 28.81
N ALA A 685 -15.36 3.68 29.57
CA ALA A 685 -15.66 3.35 30.96
C ALA A 685 -16.27 1.95 31.09
N LEU A 686 -17.29 1.63 30.29
CA LEU A 686 -17.92 0.30 30.27
C LEU A 686 -16.95 -0.81 29.81
N THR A 687 -16.04 -0.52 28.88
CA THR A 687 -15.00 -1.48 28.48
C THR A 687 -14.05 -1.78 29.64
N ASN A 688 -13.61 -0.77 30.38
CA ASN A 688 -12.72 -0.96 31.54
C ASN A 688 -13.42 -1.63 32.72
N VAL A 689 -14.72 -1.36 32.93
CA VAL A 689 -15.55 -2.11 33.89
C VAL A 689 -15.59 -3.59 33.53
N SER A 690 -15.78 -3.93 32.24
CA SER A 690 -15.75 -5.32 31.78
C SER A 690 -14.36 -5.95 31.96
N LEU A 691 -13.29 -5.28 31.54
CA LEU A 691 -11.92 -5.77 31.71
C LEU A 691 -11.56 -5.96 33.19
N GLY A 692 -12.13 -5.17 34.10
CA GLY A 692 -11.99 -5.38 35.54
C GLY A 692 -12.68 -6.67 36.00
N ALA A 693 -13.94 -6.86 35.59
CA ALA A 693 -14.84 -7.90 36.08
C ALA A 693 -14.66 -9.29 35.45
N VAL A 694 -14.19 -9.40 34.19
CA VAL A 694 -14.06 -10.68 33.47
C VAL A 694 -12.69 -10.80 32.77
N ALA A 695 -12.38 -11.96 32.18
CA ALA A 695 -11.16 -12.17 31.40
C ALA A 695 -11.11 -11.27 30.15
N VAL A 696 -9.90 -10.82 29.78
CA VAL A 696 -9.67 -9.98 28.59
C VAL A 696 -10.14 -10.68 27.31
N SER A 697 -9.83 -11.97 27.18
CA SER A 697 -10.30 -12.83 26.07
C SER A 697 -11.82 -12.85 25.94
N PHE A 698 -12.52 -12.91 27.08
CA PHE A 698 -13.98 -12.92 27.12
C PHE A 698 -14.58 -11.57 26.76
N THR A 699 -14.07 -10.46 27.31
CA THR A 699 -14.49 -9.10 26.94
C THR A 699 -14.39 -8.88 25.43
N HIS A 700 -13.27 -9.27 24.81
CA HIS A 700 -13.10 -9.10 23.35
C HIS A 700 -13.95 -10.07 22.52
N THR A 701 -14.28 -11.24 23.07
CA THR A 701 -15.26 -12.15 22.45
C THR A 701 -16.66 -11.54 22.45
N ILE A 702 -17.13 -10.99 23.58
CA ILE A 702 -18.42 -10.28 23.67
C ILE A 702 -18.44 -9.06 22.72
N LYS A 703 -17.33 -8.33 22.63
CA LYS A 703 -17.21 -7.17 21.73
C LYS A 703 -17.26 -7.54 20.25
N ALA A 704 -17.15 -8.82 19.88
CA ALA A 704 -17.38 -9.29 18.52
C ALA A 704 -18.81 -9.02 18.02
N LEU A 705 -19.79 -8.81 18.92
CA LEU A 705 -21.17 -8.43 18.59
C LEU A 705 -21.36 -6.98 18.13
N GLU A 706 -20.28 -6.22 17.97
CA GLU A 706 -20.35 -4.85 17.43
C GLU A 706 -21.13 -4.73 16.10
N PRO A 707 -20.98 -5.64 15.10
CA PRO A 707 -21.78 -5.62 13.87
C PRO A 707 -23.29 -5.74 14.09
N PHE A 708 -23.71 -6.53 15.09
CA PHE A 708 -25.13 -6.72 15.41
C PHE A 708 -25.75 -5.39 15.85
N PHE A 709 -25.11 -4.69 16.80
CA PHE A 709 -25.58 -3.38 17.25
C PHE A 709 -25.45 -2.30 16.17
N SER A 710 -24.46 -2.42 15.27
CA SER A 710 -24.32 -1.54 14.10
C SER A 710 -25.56 -1.60 13.21
N VAL A 711 -25.97 -2.81 12.82
CA VAL A 711 -27.14 -3.03 11.95
C VAL A 711 -28.43 -2.58 12.65
N LEU A 712 -28.59 -2.95 13.92
CA LEU A 712 -29.76 -2.56 14.71
C LEU A 712 -29.91 -1.04 14.83
N LEU A 713 -28.84 -0.33 15.18
CA LEU A 713 -28.89 1.13 15.33
C LEU A 713 -29.00 1.85 13.98
N SER A 714 -28.38 1.35 12.91
CA SER A 714 -28.59 1.88 11.55
C SER A 714 -30.05 1.75 11.12
N ALA A 715 -30.68 0.59 11.36
CA ALA A 715 -32.09 0.38 11.02
C ALA A 715 -33.01 1.30 11.83
N LEU A 716 -32.75 1.47 13.14
CA LEU A 716 -33.59 2.28 14.03
C LEU A 716 -33.43 3.79 13.84
N PHE A 717 -32.21 4.29 13.61
CA PHE A 717 -31.91 5.73 13.62
C PHE A 717 -31.71 6.36 12.23
N LEU A 718 -31.32 5.56 11.23
CA LEU A 718 -31.15 6.01 9.83
C LEU A 718 -32.23 5.46 8.90
N GLY A 719 -33.08 4.52 9.34
CA GLY A 719 -34.09 3.89 8.49
C GLY A 719 -33.52 2.94 7.43
N GLU A 720 -32.24 2.58 7.52
CA GLU A 720 -31.57 1.66 6.58
C GLU A 720 -32.05 0.22 6.82
N GLN A 721 -32.93 -0.30 5.95
CA GLN A 721 -33.37 -1.69 6.03
C GLN A 721 -32.22 -2.65 5.64
N PRO A 722 -31.79 -3.57 6.54
CA PRO A 722 -30.71 -4.50 6.23
C PRO A 722 -31.17 -5.59 5.27
N SER A 723 -30.31 -5.95 4.31
CA SER A 723 -30.60 -7.03 3.38
C SER A 723 -30.55 -8.40 4.07
N ALA A 724 -31.34 -9.36 3.57
CA ALA A 724 -31.37 -10.74 4.07
C ALA A 724 -29.99 -11.39 4.28
N PRO A 725 -29.00 -11.27 3.36
CA PRO A 725 -27.66 -11.86 3.59
C PRO A 725 -26.91 -11.19 4.75
N VAL A 726 -27.13 -9.88 4.99
CA VAL A 726 -26.54 -9.18 6.14
C VAL A 726 -27.13 -9.74 7.44
N ILE A 727 -28.44 -9.93 7.51
CA ILE A 727 -29.11 -10.53 8.68
C ILE A 727 -28.60 -11.95 8.91
N LEU A 728 -28.50 -12.78 7.85
CA LEU A 728 -28.04 -14.16 7.96
C LEU A 728 -26.61 -14.25 8.53
N SER A 729 -25.74 -13.31 8.18
CA SER A 729 -24.36 -13.25 8.69
C SER A 729 -24.26 -12.91 10.19
N LEU A 730 -25.32 -12.39 10.82
CA LEU A 730 -25.34 -12.08 12.26
C LEU A 730 -25.59 -13.30 13.15
N PHE A 731 -26.29 -14.32 12.66
CA PHE A 731 -26.56 -15.55 13.41
C PHE A 731 -25.30 -16.24 13.96
N PRO A 732 -24.24 -16.51 13.16
CA PRO A 732 -23.03 -17.11 13.69
C PRO A 732 -22.32 -16.22 14.71
N ILE A 733 -22.43 -14.89 14.61
CA ILE A 733 -21.84 -13.97 15.60
C ILE A 733 -22.55 -14.12 16.95
N ILE A 734 -23.88 -14.10 16.95
CA ILE A 734 -24.70 -14.24 18.16
C ILE A 734 -24.53 -15.64 18.77
N GLY A 735 -24.62 -16.67 17.93
CA GLY A 735 -24.46 -18.06 18.36
C GLY A 735 -23.06 -18.33 18.94
N GLY A 736 -22.01 -17.81 18.31
CA GLY A 736 -20.64 -17.96 18.80
C GLY A 736 -20.40 -17.29 20.16
N VAL A 737 -20.89 -16.05 20.35
CA VAL A 737 -20.78 -15.37 21.65
C VAL A 737 -21.63 -16.05 22.72
N ALA A 738 -22.83 -16.53 22.39
CA ALA A 738 -23.66 -17.28 23.33
C ALA A 738 -22.94 -18.58 23.77
N LEU A 739 -22.40 -19.34 22.83
CA LEU A 739 -21.65 -20.57 23.12
C LEU A 739 -20.41 -20.31 23.97
N ALA A 740 -19.64 -19.25 23.67
CA ALA A 740 -18.50 -18.86 24.48
C ALA A 740 -18.89 -18.43 25.90
N SER A 741 -20.01 -17.70 26.04
CA SER A 741 -20.49 -17.21 27.35
C SER A 741 -20.94 -18.33 28.29
N THR A 742 -21.56 -19.39 27.77
CA THR A 742 -22.00 -20.54 28.59
C THR A 742 -20.86 -21.34 29.23
N SER A 743 -19.65 -21.24 28.67
CA SER A 743 -18.49 -22.05 29.07
C SER A 743 -17.30 -21.21 29.56
N GLU A 744 -17.55 -19.93 29.87
CA GLU A 744 -16.56 -19.00 30.39
C GLU A 744 -16.51 -19.07 31.93
N LEU A 745 -15.32 -19.39 32.46
CA LEU A 745 -15.09 -19.56 33.90
C LEU A 745 -15.08 -18.22 34.66
N SER A 746 -14.74 -17.12 33.99
CA SER A 746 -14.72 -15.78 34.58
C SER A 746 -16.05 -15.03 34.43
N PHE A 747 -17.13 -15.68 34.00
CA PHE A 747 -18.40 -15.03 33.68
C PHE A 747 -19.00 -14.30 34.88
N THR A 748 -19.29 -13.00 34.71
CA THR A 748 -20.07 -12.21 35.66
C THR A 748 -21.07 -11.33 34.92
N TRP A 749 -22.28 -11.17 35.47
CA TRP A 749 -23.32 -10.35 34.85
C TRP A 749 -22.88 -8.90 34.69
N LYS A 750 -22.16 -8.37 35.68
CA LYS A 750 -21.55 -7.03 35.65
C LYS A 750 -20.62 -6.86 34.44
N GLY A 751 -19.68 -7.79 34.23
CA GLY A 751 -18.73 -7.67 33.13
C GLY A 751 -19.32 -7.97 31.75
N PHE A 752 -20.30 -8.87 31.69
CA PHE A 752 -21.04 -9.17 30.46
C PHE A 752 -21.88 -7.97 30.00
N LEU A 753 -22.72 -7.41 30.89
CA LEU A 753 -23.54 -6.24 30.58
C LEU A 753 -22.69 -5.01 30.27
N ALA A 754 -21.57 -4.81 30.96
CA ALA A 754 -20.66 -3.71 30.66
C ALA A 754 -20.03 -3.87 29.25
N ALA A 755 -19.64 -5.08 28.85
CA ALA A 755 -19.16 -5.32 27.49
C ALA A 755 -20.25 -5.10 26.43
N MET A 756 -21.48 -5.57 26.69
CA MET A 756 -22.65 -5.32 25.82
C MET A 756 -22.96 -3.83 25.68
N GLY A 757 -23.02 -3.10 26.80
CA GLY A 757 -23.21 -1.65 26.80
C GLY A 757 -22.09 -0.90 26.07
N SER A 758 -20.85 -1.41 26.14
CA SER A 758 -19.74 -0.85 25.35
C SER A 758 -19.97 -1.00 23.84
N ASN A 759 -20.57 -2.10 23.37
CA ASN A 759 -20.87 -2.27 21.95
C ASN A 759 -21.96 -1.29 21.49
N VAL A 760 -23.01 -1.13 22.28
CA VAL A 760 -24.09 -0.17 22.00
C VAL A 760 -23.52 1.24 21.89
N THR A 761 -22.76 1.68 22.89
CA THR A 761 -22.18 3.03 22.93
C THR A 761 -21.20 3.29 21.79
N PHE A 762 -20.27 2.36 21.50
CA PHE A 762 -19.35 2.55 20.36
C PHE A 762 -20.07 2.59 19.01
N GLN A 763 -21.15 1.83 18.83
CA GLN A 763 -21.94 1.88 17.60
C GLN A 763 -22.83 3.13 17.52
N SER A 764 -23.41 3.56 18.64
CA SER A 764 -24.08 4.86 18.73
C SER A 764 -23.12 5.98 18.38
N ARG A 765 -21.87 5.95 18.83
CA ARG A 765 -20.83 6.92 18.45
C ARG A 765 -20.65 6.98 16.93
N ASN A 766 -20.59 5.83 16.27
CA ASN A 766 -20.40 5.75 14.82
C ASN A 766 -21.62 6.24 14.04
N VAL A 767 -22.84 5.97 14.53
CA VAL A 767 -24.11 6.46 13.93
C VAL A 767 -24.29 7.96 14.17
N LEU A 768 -24.03 8.44 15.38
CA LEU A 768 -24.09 9.86 15.74
C LEU A 768 -23.04 10.67 14.97
N SER A 769 -21.82 10.13 14.80
CA SER A 769 -20.79 10.77 13.96
C SER A 769 -21.30 10.97 12.53
N LYS A 770 -22.02 10.01 11.94
CA LYS A 770 -22.63 10.18 10.61
C LYS A 770 -23.77 11.19 10.57
N LYS A 771 -24.62 11.20 11.59
CA LYS A 771 -25.84 12.03 11.63
C LYS A 771 -25.58 13.48 12.01
N PHE A 772 -24.58 13.72 12.87
CA PHE A 772 -24.29 15.04 13.44
C PHE A 772 -23.02 15.69 12.84
N MET A 773 -22.16 14.95 12.13
CA MET A 773 -21.08 15.54 11.33
C MET A 773 -21.52 15.73 9.87
N GLY A 774 -22.49 16.63 9.65
CA GLY A 774 -22.75 17.21 8.33
C GLY A 774 -21.66 18.22 7.92
N ASP A 775 -21.73 18.74 6.68
CA ASP A 775 -20.68 19.55 6.04
C ASP A 775 -20.17 20.78 6.83
N LYS A 776 -20.95 21.29 7.78
CA LYS A 776 -20.56 22.42 8.64
C LYS A 776 -19.52 22.08 9.72
N ALA A 777 -19.34 20.81 10.09
CA ALA A 777 -18.38 20.39 11.13
C ALA A 777 -17.06 19.84 10.57
N LYS A 778 -16.99 19.50 9.27
CA LYS A 778 -15.77 19.01 8.62
C LYS A 778 -14.72 20.09 8.34
N GLY A 779 -15.12 21.36 8.33
CA GLY A 779 -14.25 22.48 7.93
C GLY A 779 -13.32 23.07 9.01
N GLY A 780 -13.22 22.48 10.22
CA GLY A 780 -12.54 23.13 11.34
C GLY A 780 -11.43 22.35 12.07
N PHE A 781 -11.53 21.02 12.17
CA PHE A 781 -10.56 20.22 12.93
C PHE A 781 -10.10 19.00 12.13
N ASP A 782 -8.79 18.86 12.00
CA ASP A 782 -8.14 17.62 11.56
C ASP A 782 -8.38 16.47 12.57
N ASN A 783 -8.22 15.23 12.14
CA ASN A 783 -8.53 14.05 12.96
C ASN A 783 -7.72 13.97 14.27
N ILE A 784 -6.49 14.50 14.26
CA ILE A 784 -5.58 14.48 15.42
C ILE A 784 -6.10 15.46 16.49
N ASN A 785 -6.43 16.68 16.08
CA ASN A 785 -7.01 17.67 16.98
C ASN A 785 -8.42 17.28 17.44
N LEU A 786 -9.26 16.69 16.58
CA LEU A 786 -10.60 16.20 16.95
C LEU A 786 -10.52 15.14 18.06
N PHE A 787 -9.63 14.15 17.91
CA PHE A 787 -9.46 13.10 18.92
C PHE A 787 -8.84 13.64 20.23
N SER A 788 -7.93 14.60 20.12
CA SER A 788 -7.33 15.29 21.27
C SER A 788 -8.38 16.06 22.08
N ILE A 789 -9.27 16.81 21.42
CA ILE A 789 -10.38 17.52 22.06
C ILE A 789 -11.36 16.54 22.72
N ILE A 790 -11.73 15.46 22.04
CA ILE A 790 -12.60 14.42 22.61
C ILE A 790 -11.98 13.81 23.88
N THR A 791 -10.67 13.57 23.87
CA THR A 791 -9.93 12.99 25.02
C THR A 791 -9.93 13.94 26.22
N ILE A 792 -9.72 15.24 25.99
CA ILE A 792 -9.76 16.27 27.03
C ILE A 792 -11.17 16.41 27.62
N LEU A 793 -12.20 16.48 26.76
CA LEU A 793 -13.60 16.52 27.22
C LEU A 793 -13.97 15.25 28.00
N ALA A 794 -13.52 14.07 27.54
CA ALA A 794 -13.76 12.80 28.22
C ALA A 794 -13.16 12.74 29.62
N PHE A 795 -11.97 13.35 29.82
CA PHE A 795 -11.38 13.51 31.15
C PHE A 795 -12.29 14.33 32.08
N PHE A 796 -12.76 15.49 31.64
CA PHE A 796 -13.62 16.35 32.45
C PHE A 796 -15.02 15.77 32.70
N ILE A 797 -15.57 15.00 31.75
CA ILE A 797 -16.86 14.31 31.91
C ILE A 797 -16.73 13.14 32.91
N LEU A 798 -15.67 12.34 32.81
CA LEU A 798 -15.55 11.12 33.61
C LEU A 798 -15.05 11.37 35.03
N THR A 799 -14.20 12.36 35.24
CA THR A 799 -13.60 12.64 36.56
C THR A 799 -14.63 12.87 37.68
N PRO A 800 -15.67 13.72 37.54
CA PRO A 800 -16.67 13.89 38.59
C PRO A 800 -17.46 12.60 38.83
N VAL A 801 -17.78 11.84 37.78
CA VAL A 801 -18.49 10.57 37.89
C VAL A 801 -17.64 9.53 38.64
N ALA A 802 -16.34 9.45 38.35
CA ALA A 802 -15.42 8.54 39.02
C ALA A 802 -15.28 8.89 40.51
N LEU A 803 -15.18 10.18 40.85
CA LEU A 803 -15.10 10.63 42.24
C LEU A 803 -16.39 10.33 43.02
N ILE A 804 -17.57 10.50 42.42
CA ILE A 804 -18.85 10.23 43.08
C ILE A 804 -19.08 8.72 43.25
N MET A 805 -18.79 7.92 42.23
CA MET A 805 -19.10 6.48 42.24
C MET A 805 -18.06 5.62 42.97
N GLU A 806 -16.77 5.94 42.80
CA GLU A 806 -15.67 5.11 43.31
C GLU A 806 -14.91 5.76 44.48
N GLY A 807 -15.03 7.09 44.69
CA GLY A 807 -14.54 7.79 45.89
C GLY A 807 -13.02 7.87 46.10
N ALA A 808 -12.24 7.00 45.46
CA ALA A 808 -10.79 6.90 45.63
C ALA A 808 -10.04 7.62 44.49
N PRO A 809 -9.41 8.78 44.74
CA PRO A 809 -8.50 9.37 43.75
C PRO A 809 -7.24 8.51 43.62
N PHE A 810 -6.72 8.37 42.39
CA PHE A 810 -5.51 7.60 42.09
C PHE A 810 -4.23 8.35 42.53
N LEU A 811 -4.12 8.59 43.84
CA LEU A 811 -3.04 9.33 44.49
C LEU A 811 -2.17 8.38 45.30
N PRO A 812 -0.84 8.63 45.38
CA PRO A 812 0.07 7.79 46.16
C PRO A 812 -0.36 7.62 47.63
N SER A 813 -0.84 8.68 48.28
CA SER A 813 -1.28 8.67 49.68
C SER A 813 -2.48 7.75 49.94
N VAL A 814 -3.45 7.74 49.01
CA VAL A 814 -4.65 6.90 49.10
C VAL A 814 -4.33 5.45 48.78
N LEU A 815 -3.40 5.20 47.86
CA LEU A 815 -2.94 3.84 47.58
C LEU A 815 -2.21 3.24 48.80
N THR A 816 -1.40 4.04 49.51
CA THR A 816 -0.72 3.60 50.76
C THR A 816 -1.71 3.26 51.85
N ALA A 817 -2.75 4.08 52.02
CA ALA A 817 -3.85 3.79 52.94
C ALA A 817 -4.63 2.51 52.58
N ALA A 818 -4.66 2.12 51.30
CA ALA A 818 -5.28 0.89 50.81
C ALA A 818 -4.40 -0.38 50.90
N GLY A 819 -3.21 -0.30 51.51
CA GLY A 819 -2.34 -1.47 51.77
C GLY A 819 -1.52 -1.97 50.58
N ILE A 820 -1.40 -1.21 49.48
CA ILE A 820 -0.72 -1.64 48.24
C ILE A 820 0.80 -1.40 48.29
N THR A 821 1.60 -2.23 48.96
CA THR A 821 3.04 -1.99 49.21
C THR A 821 3.94 -1.54 48.03
N ASN A 822 3.57 -1.79 46.77
CA ASN A 822 4.33 -1.43 45.56
C ASN A 822 3.66 -0.32 44.69
N HIS A 823 3.25 0.81 45.27
CA HIS A 823 2.58 1.92 44.55
C HIS A 823 3.35 2.42 43.31
N ALA A 824 4.68 2.46 43.38
CA ALA A 824 5.51 2.92 42.27
C ALA A 824 5.39 2.01 41.03
N LEU A 825 5.28 0.69 41.21
CA LEU A 825 5.10 -0.25 40.10
C LEU A 825 3.69 -0.14 39.51
N LEU A 826 2.67 0.02 40.36
CA LEU A 826 1.29 0.21 39.93
C LEU A 826 1.13 1.48 39.10
N PHE A 827 1.71 2.60 39.56
CA PHE A 827 1.67 3.86 38.83
C PHE A 827 2.39 3.78 37.49
N LYS A 828 3.56 3.12 37.43
CA LYS A 828 4.28 2.86 36.16
C LYS A 828 3.42 2.05 35.18
N ARG A 829 2.73 1.01 35.65
CA ARG A 829 1.83 0.19 34.81
C ARG A 829 0.61 0.98 34.36
N ALA A 830 0.04 1.81 35.23
CA ALA A 830 -1.10 2.67 34.88
C ALA A 830 -0.71 3.75 33.86
N LEU A 831 0.45 4.38 34.02
CA LEU A 831 1.00 5.35 33.06
C LEU A 831 1.25 4.69 31.71
N LEU A 832 1.86 3.50 31.72
CA LEU A 832 2.11 2.72 30.51
C LEU A 832 0.81 2.30 29.81
N ALA A 833 -0.20 1.88 30.56
CA ALA A 833 -1.53 1.59 30.03
C ALA A 833 -2.16 2.84 29.41
N GLY A 834 -2.07 4.01 30.05
CA GLY A 834 -2.57 5.29 29.53
C GLY A 834 -1.87 5.75 28.25
N LEU A 835 -0.53 5.65 28.20
CA LEU A 835 0.24 5.96 26.99
C LEU A 835 -0.10 5.01 25.85
N CYS A 836 -0.17 3.70 26.11
CA CYS A 836 -0.56 2.72 25.09
C CYS A 836 -2.01 2.96 24.63
N PHE A 837 -2.92 3.31 25.55
CA PHE A 837 -4.31 3.63 25.23
C PHE A 837 -4.42 4.79 24.24
N HIS A 838 -3.74 5.90 24.53
CA HIS A 838 -3.72 7.05 23.63
C HIS A 838 -3.04 6.70 22.29
N ALA A 839 -1.89 6.02 22.33
CA ALA A 839 -1.13 5.66 21.13
C ALA A 839 -1.89 4.73 20.18
N TYR A 840 -2.53 3.66 20.66
CA TYR A 840 -3.27 2.75 19.77
C TYR A 840 -4.50 3.43 19.18
N GLN A 841 -5.15 4.33 19.92
CA GLN A 841 -6.29 5.10 19.41
C GLN A 841 -5.83 6.08 18.33
N GLN A 842 -4.73 6.80 18.54
CA GLN A 842 -4.15 7.71 17.56
C GLN A 842 -3.77 7.00 16.26
N VAL A 843 -3.02 5.89 16.35
CA VAL A 843 -2.63 5.10 15.17
C VAL A 843 -3.85 4.54 14.43
N SER A 844 -4.92 4.17 15.16
CA SER A 844 -6.18 3.74 14.54
C SER A 844 -6.79 4.80 13.62
N TYR A 845 -6.77 6.07 14.03
CA TYR A 845 -7.29 7.18 13.23
C TYR A 845 -6.37 7.50 12.03
N MET A 846 -5.05 7.43 12.22
CA MET A 846 -4.09 7.57 11.11
C MET A 846 -4.27 6.49 10.05
N ILE A 847 -4.56 5.25 10.45
CA ILE A 847 -4.89 4.16 9.50
C ILE A 847 -6.19 4.48 8.77
N LEU A 848 -7.23 4.97 9.45
CA LEU A 848 -8.52 5.28 8.84
C LEU A 848 -8.43 6.37 7.76
N GLN A 849 -7.45 7.28 7.84
CA GLN A 849 -7.17 8.25 6.77
C GLN A 849 -6.52 7.63 5.53
N ARG A 850 -5.84 6.48 5.69
CA ARG A 850 -5.05 5.83 4.62
C ARG A 850 -5.71 4.58 4.04
N VAL A 851 -6.77 4.07 4.67
CA VAL A 851 -7.48 2.88 4.21
C VAL A 851 -8.98 3.10 4.22
N SER A 852 -9.69 2.40 3.34
CA SER A 852 -11.15 2.45 3.32
C SER A 852 -11.74 2.01 4.68
N PRO A 853 -12.90 2.59 5.09
CA PRO A 853 -13.57 2.20 6.34
C PRO A 853 -13.85 0.69 6.45
N VAL A 854 -14.03 0.00 5.31
CA VAL A 854 -14.21 -1.46 5.24
C VAL A 854 -12.90 -2.18 5.64
N THR A 855 -11.76 -1.72 5.15
CA THR A 855 -10.44 -2.27 5.48
C THR A 855 -10.11 -2.04 6.96
N HIS A 856 -10.42 -0.85 7.48
CA HIS A 856 -10.28 -0.55 8.91
C HIS A 856 -11.14 -1.46 9.79
N SER A 857 -12.37 -1.78 9.34
CA SER A 857 -13.27 -2.72 10.00
C SER A 857 -12.72 -4.15 10.06
N ILE A 858 -12.16 -4.65 8.95
CA ILE A 858 -11.46 -5.95 8.90
C ILE A 858 -10.24 -5.93 9.84
N GLY A 859 -9.48 -4.84 9.83
CA GLY A 859 -8.35 -4.62 10.74
C GLY A 859 -8.75 -4.67 12.21
N ASN A 860 -9.92 -4.13 12.58
CA ASN A 860 -10.47 -4.25 13.92
C ASN A 860 -10.84 -5.68 14.31
N CYS A 861 -11.34 -6.49 13.36
CA CYS A 861 -11.59 -7.91 13.59
C CYS A 861 -10.29 -8.66 13.91
N VAL A 862 -9.25 -8.47 13.08
CA VAL A 862 -7.94 -9.10 13.28
C VAL A 862 -7.30 -8.65 14.60
N LYS A 863 -7.37 -7.35 14.94
CA LYS A 863 -6.90 -6.81 16.23
C LYS A 863 -7.46 -7.59 17.42
N ARG A 864 -8.76 -7.89 17.41
CA ARG A 864 -9.43 -8.65 18.49
C ARG A 864 -8.87 -10.06 18.62
N VAL A 865 -8.66 -10.76 17.51
CA VAL A 865 -8.05 -12.10 17.51
C VAL A 865 -6.68 -12.06 18.18
N VAL A 866 -5.83 -11.12 17.75
CA VAL A 866 -4.46 -10.99 18.27
C VAL A 866 -4.48 -10.69 19.77
N VAL A 867 -5.36 -9.81 20.24
CA VAL A 867 -5.50 -9.48 21.67
C VAL A 867 -6.01 -10.66 22.49
N ILE A 868 -7.00 -11.41 21.99
CA ILE A 868 -7.51 -12.62 22.65
C ILE A 868 -6.36 -13.62 22.82
N VAL A 869 -5.66 -13.95 21.74
CA VAL A 869 -4.54 -14.91 21.76
C VAL A 869 -3.43 -14.44 22.70
N ALA A 870 -2.98 -13.20 22.59
CA ALA A 870 -1.95 -12.64 23.45
C ALA A 870 -2.37 -12.65 24.94
N SER A 871 -3.63 -12.33 25.24
CA SER A 871 -4.14 -12.34 26.61
C SER A 871 -4.21 -13.75 27.21
N VAL A 872 -4.56 -14.77 26.41
CA VAL A 872 -4.56 -16.17 26.85
C VAL A 872 -3.14 -16.64 27.16
N PHE A 873 -2.16 -16.30 26.30
CA PHE A 873 -0.76 -16.64 26.55
C PHE A 873 -0.19 -15.96 27.81
N VAL A 874 -0.50 -14.68 28.01
CA VAL A 874 0.08 -13.88 29.12
C VAL A 874 -0.59 -14.16 30.45
N PHE A 875 -1.92 -14.29 30.48
CA PHE A 875 -2.64 -14.53 31.73
C PHE A 875 -2.83 -16.01 32.06
N GLN A 876 -2.56 -16.91 31.09
CA GLN A 876 -2.75 -18.36 31.21
C GLN A 876 -4.13 -18.73 31.77
N ASN A 877 -5.16 -17.98 31.40
CA ASN A 877 -6.52 -18.26 31.80
C ASN A 877 -6.98 -19.58 31.15
N PRO A 878 -7.60 -20.51 31.89
CA PRO A 878 -8.08 -21.77 31.33
C PRO A 878 -9.21 -21.53 30.32
N VAL A 879 -8.96 -21.78 29.04
CA VAL A 879 -9.96 -21.70 27.98
C VAL A 879 -10.49 -23.10 27.69
N THR A 880 -11.79 -23.32 27.90
CA THR A 880 -12.42 -24.61 27.58
C THR A 880 -12.52 -24.80 26.06
N LYS A 881 -12.56 -26.06 25.59
CA LYS A 881 -12.71 -26.36 24.15
C LYS A 881 -13.99 -25.73 23.57
N GLN A 882 -15.07 -25.70 24.35
CA GLN A 882 -16.33 -25.07 23.98
C GLN A 882 -16.22 -23.54 23.86
N ASN A 883 -15.50 -22.89 24.79
CA ASN A 883 -15.24 -21.46 24.73
C ASN A 883 -14.41 -21.10 23.49
N ALA A 884 -13.32 -21.83 23.25
CA ALA A 884 -12.50 -21.66 22.05
C ALA A 884 -13.30 -21.83 20.75
N LEU A 885 -14.18 -22.83 20.69
CA LEU A 885 -15.08 -23.06 19.56
C LEU A 885 -16.07 -21.90 19.38
N GLY A 886 -16.72 -21.45 20.45
CA GLY A 886 -17.64 -20.30 20.42
C GLY A 886 -16.97 -19.02 19.94
N THR A 887 -15.77 -18.71 20.47
CA THR A 887 -14.97 -17.57 20.03
C THR A 887 -14.57 -17.69 18.55
N ALA A 888 -14.18 -18.88 18.07
CA ALA A 888 -13.84 -19.10 16.67
C ALA A 888 -15.06 -18.88 15.74
N ILE A 889 -16.23 -19.40 16.11
CA ILE A 889 -17.48 -19.21 15.35
C ILE A 889 -17.85 -17.72 15.31
N ALA A 890 -17.74 -17.00 16.43
CA ALA A 890 -18.05 -15.57 16.49
C ALA A 890 -17.13 -14.75 15.58
N LEU A 891 -15.83 -15.01 15.60
CA LEU A 891 -14.84 -14.31 14.77
C LEU A 891 -15.00 -14.63 13.28
N ALA A 892 -15.28 -15.89 12.94
CA ALA A 892 -15.61 -16.30 11.56
C ALA A 892 -16.89 -15.61 11.07
N GLY A 893 -17.90 -15.49 11.93
CA GLY A 893 -19.13 -14.75 11.65
C GLY A 893 -18.87 -13.26 11.37
N VAL A 894 -18.02 -12.60 12.17
CA VAL A 894 -17.64 -11.19 11.94
C VAL A 894 -16.91 -11.02 10.61
N PHE A 895 -15.99 -11.93 10.28
CA PHE A 895 -15.33 -11.93 8.97
C PHE A 895 -16.34 -12.12 7.83
N GLY A 896 -17.26 -13.07 7.96
CA GLY A 896 -18.37 -13.29 7.02
C GLY A 896 -19.24 -12.05 6.83
N TYR A 897 -19.65 -11.39 7.92
CA TYR A 897 -20.38 -10.12 7.88
C TYR A 897 -19.61 -9.04 7.11
N SER A 898 -18.32 -8.87 7.38
CA SER A 898 -17.48 -7.88 6.67
C SER A 898 -17.41 -8.16 5.17
N GLN A 899 -17.34 -9.44 4.76
CA GLN A 899 -17.37 -9.83 3.34
C GLN A 899 -18.73 -9.58 2.70
N VAL A 900 -19.82 -9.98 3.35
CA VAL A 900 -21.19 -9.78 2.86
C VAL A 900 -21.48 -8.30 2.68
N LYS A 901 -21.14 -7.46 3.67
CA LYS A 901 -21.33 -6.01 3.59
C LYS A 901 -20.53 -5.38 2.44
N ARG A 902 -19.32 -5.88 2.18
CA ARG A 902 -18.51 -5.47 1.02
C ARG A 902 -19.20 -5.83 -0.31
N LEU A 903 -19.77 -7.03 -0.42
CA LEU A 903 -20.45 -7.49 -1.63
C LEU A 903 -21.80 -6.77 -1.86
N THR A 904 -22.58 -6.53 -0.80
CA THR A 904 -23.85 -5.81 -0.91
C THR A 904 -23.66 -4.31 -1.11
N GLY A 905 -22.56 -3.72 -0.61
CA GLY A 905 -22.19 -2.34 -0.89
C GLY A 905 -21.95 -2.09 -2.37
N LYS A 906 -21.26 -3.01 -3.05
CA LYS A 906 -21.06 -2.98 -4.51
C LYS A 906 -22.37 -3.02 -5.30
N LYS A 907 -23.39 -3.77 -4.85
CA LYS A 907 -24.71 -3.90 -5.49
C LYS A 907 -25.66 -2.70 -5.30
N LYS A 908 -25.30 -1.74 -4.43
CA LYS A 908 -26.10 -0.53 -4.17
C LYS A 908 -25.49 0.71 -4.84
N GLN A 909 -24.26 0.59 -5.34
CA GLN A 909 -23.52 1.62 -6.08
C GLN A 909 -23.45 1.30 -7.59
N ALA A 910 -23.53 0.00 -7.95
CA ALA A 910 -24.07 -0.43 -9.24
C ALA A 910 -25.60 -0.43 -9.17
#